data_AF-A0A9P9IEM1-F1
#
_entry.id   AF-A0A9P9IEM1-F1
#
_cell.length_a   1.000
_cell.length_b   1.000
_cell.length_c   1.000
_cell.angle_alpha   90.00
_cell.angle_beta   90.00
_cell.angle_gamma   90.00
#
_symmetry.space_group_name_H-M   'P 1'
#
loop_
_entity.id
_entity.type
_entity.pdbx_description
1 polymer ?
#
loop_
_entity_poly.entity_id
_entity_poly.type
_entity_poly.pdbx_seq_one_letter_code
_entity_poly.pdbx_strand_id
1 'polypeptide(L)'
;MEEEAPPDDLVKDHTAAQHKRPRSNTSTSSDSVHSTRTLQDDDYQIIQENDREYGNDHYFMPCDQLEQDRLTIQHKVFLYALKGKLTTTNIAPYGSRILDLGTGPGDWAVAMAHQYPFSEVVGVDMAVWDIETTEESAGGDGTVQVNWEIDDLDVWEHTPDVDGLIASLETFDPYKDPAVRPTAMDELSKSRQSRTPGETSHALQPKIVPGWNFSDSFDLIHIRGMKGVFADWEDVYAEVYKSLAPGGWVEVADYELMLPEMVNSQQQPGDSSGESSFKSTELPLPTIRKLYTSGMQASWKTGRHLGTAYMHATYLEDAGFKDIKTTYVNVPVGTWPEDPEQKKIGKMFLVVLMESLETHLLRLLTIYGDKERKWSAEEVRVEIEQGKREIFEWSESIASENWKEGWCASFKWIIGRKNHDCELIPSYFRIVVYGMVKYSQLTKIPFRSSPTTFSNRMVMFAEPFHRMFSLDNLAIQFPHAEVERVSVVWLFIYAGAVPLGVLILWALIFRPGTHKSHVTILGWFISLVLTLFITDLVKNAVGRPRPDLIARCKPEKGTPDHQLVTFEICTEENHHVLHDGWRSFPSGHSSFSFSGLGYLALFIAGQCHVFRPRTDLARVLLALAPLLGAALIAISRCEDYRHDVYDVTIGSVIGMSIAYFTYRRYFPPLRSSKCATPYPNPADSANGFSKVKDEEERVRGAGEFELDEFDEEEDESHPLNNRR
;
A
#
# COMPACT_ATOMS: atom_id res chain seq x y z
N MET A 1 64.60 30.52 39.23
CA MET A 1 63.56 29.50 39.01
C MET A 1 62.82 29.94 37.77
N GLU A 2 63.44 29.66 36.62
CA GLU A 2 62.74 29.55 35.35
C GLU A 2 62.27 28.10 35.31
N GLU A 3 60.97 27.89 35.09
CA GLU A 3 60.42 26.57 34.78
C GLU A 3 59.63 26.75 33.48
N GLU A 4 60.04 25.98 32.47
CA GLU A 4 59.70 26.12 31.06
C GLU A 4 58.22 25.86 30.76
N ALA A 5 57.75 26.49 29.68
CA ALA A 5 56.45 26.21 29.08
C ALA A 5 56.41 24.77 28.51
N PRO A 6 55.26 24.08 28.56
CA PRO A 6 55.12 22.77 27.95
C PRO A 6 55.18 22.89 26.40
N PRO A 7 55.59 21.81 25.71
CA PRO A 7 55.95 21.87 24.29
C PRO A 7 54.71 21.97 23.39
N ASP A 8 54.91 22.61 22.23
CA ASP A 8 54.04 22.57 21.06
C ASP A 8 53.89 21.13 20.56
N ASP A 9 52.95 20.37 21.12
CA ASP A 9 52.42 19.21 20.43
C ASP A 9 51.45 19.71 19.36
N LEU A 10 51.94 19.70 18.12
CA LEU A 10 51.11 19.74 16.92
C LEU A 10 49.96 18.75 17.11
N VAL A 11 48.74 19.28 17.24
CA VAL A 11 47.51 18.51 17.09
C VAL A 11 47.64 17.78 15.76
N LYS A 12 47.81 16.46 15.82
CA LYS A 12 47.74 15.63 14.62
C LYS A 12 46.39 15.89 13.97
N ASP A 13 46.38 16.17 12.68
CA ASP A 13 45.16 16.19 11.88
C ASP A 13 44.32 14.96 12.24
N HIS A 14 43.04 15.17 12.53
CA HIS A 14 42.07 14.10 12.69
C HIS A 14 42.06 13.29 11.40
N THR A 15 42.81 12.19 11.41
CA THR A 15 42.84 11.25 10.31
C THR A 15 41.54 10.49 10.42
N ALA A 16 40.64 10.66 9.45
CA ALA A 16 39.39 9.92 9.35
C ALA A 16 39.64 8.43 9.66
N ALA A 17 38.76 7.84 10.47
CA ALA A 17 38.89 6.45 10.91
C ALA A 17 38.98 5.53 9.68
N GLN A 18 39.96 4.63 9.67
CA GLN A 18 40.08 3.62 8.63
C GLN A 18 38.99 2.54 8.85
N HIS A 19 37.99 2.51 7.96
CA HIS A 19 36.95 1.50 7.89
C HIS A 19 37.53 0.08 7.87
N LYS A 20 37.27 -0.71 8.92
CA LYS A 20 37.72 -2.10 9.07
C LYS A 20 36.56 -3.03 9.41
N ARG A 21 35.57 -3.14 8.53
CA ARG A 21 34.69 -4.32 8.55
C ARG A 21 34.39 -4.80 7.12
N PRO A 22 34.57 -6.11 6.83
CA PRO A 22 34.16 -6.67 5.55
C PRO A 22 32.63 -6.76 5.48
N ARG A 23 32.06 -6.32 4.35
CA ARG A 23 30.63 -6.33 4.02
C ARG A 23 30.05 -7.75 4.09
N SER A 24 28.87 -7.91 4.67
CA SER A 24 28.10 -9.17 4.61
C SER A 24 27.41 -9.33 3.25
N ASN A 25 27.16 -10.59 2.86
CA ASN A 25 26.69 -10.99 1.52
C ASN A 25 25.51 -10.16 1.00
N THR A 26 25.70 -9.58 -0.18
CA THR A 26 24.73 -8.79 -0.96
C THR A 26 23.48 -9.59 -1.31
N SER A 27 22.31 -9.00 -1.06
CA SER A 27 20.95 -9.48 -1.39
C SER A 27 20.51 -9.20 -2.84
N THR A 28 21.39 -8.76 -3.73
CA THR A 28 20.97 -8.24 -5.05
C THR A 28 21.36 -9.13 -6.23
N SER A 29 20.46 -9.26 -7.23
CA SER A 29 20.73 -9.99 -8.49
C SER A 29 21.36 -9.08 -9.55
N SER A 30 22.24 -9.63 -10.40
CA SER A 30 23.28 -8.93 -11.17
C SER A 30 22.86 -8.02 -12.34
N ASP A 31 21.58 -7.80 -12.62
CA ASP A 31 21.13 -7.25 -13.90
C ASP A 31 20.30 -5.94 -13.79
N SER A 32 20.90 -4.80 -13.40
CA SER A 32 20.58 -3.43 -13.91
C SER A 32 21.43 -2.29 -13.29
N VAL A 33 21.74 -1.22 -14.03
CA VAL A 33 22.89 -0.34 -13.74
C VAL A 33 22.63 0.86 -12.79
N HIS A 34 21.38 1.19 -12.45
CA HIS A 34 21.11 2.44 -11.70
C HIS A 34 20.56 2.29 -10.27
N SER A 35 20.16 1.09 -9.82
CA SER A 35 19.90 0.78 -8.40
C SER A 35 19.77 -0.73 -8.19
N THR A 36 20.89 -1.45 -8.24
CA THR A 36 20.92 -2.88 -7.88
C THR A 36 22.18 -3.33 -7.16
N ARG A 37 23.05 -2.40 -6.78
CA ARG A 37 24.18 -2.74 -5.94
C ARG A 37 24.39 -1.64 -4.93
N THR A 38 24.58 -2.05 -3.68
CA THR A 38 25.14 -1.21 -2.63
C THR A 38 26.36 -0.47 -3.19
N LEU A 39 26.41 0.85 -3.02
CA LEU A 39 27.54 1.69 -3.43
C LEU A 39 28.83 1.10 -2.83
N GLN A 40 29.85 0.95 -3.66
CA GLN A 40 31.20 0.58 -3.21
C GLN A 40 31.94 1.83 -2.76
N ASP A 41 33.00 1.65 -1.96
CA ASP A 41 33.76 2.78 -1.41
C ASP A 41 34.30 3.70 -2.52
N ASP A 42 34.54 3.16 -3.72
CA ASP A 42 34.97 3.91 -4.91
C ASP A 42 33.84 4.71 -5.61
N ASP A 43 32.57 4.39 -5.34
CA ASP A 43 31.41 5.10 -5.91
C ASP A 43 31.03 6.33 -5.07
N TYR A 44 31.51 6.40 -3.84
CA TYR A 44 31.14 7.44 -2.88
C TYR A 44 31.94 8.73 -3.14
N GLN A 45 31.22 9.83 -3.39
CA GLN A 45 31.81 11.14 -3.59
C GLN A 45 31.24 12.13 -2.56
N ILE A 46 32.01 12.42 -1.52
CA ILE A 46 31.70 13.53 -0.61
C ILE A 46 31.88 14.84 -1.37
N ILE A 47 30.82 15.65 -1.37
CA ILE A 47 30.88 17.01 -1.90
C ILE A 47 31.05 17.96 -0.73
N GLN A 48 32.15 18.73 -0.75
CA GLN A 48 32.39 19.80 0.20
C GLN A 48 31.99 21.15 -0.40
N GLU A 49 30.99 21.79 0.19
CA GLU A 49 30.48 23.09 -0.25
C GLU A 49 30.13 23.95 0.97
N ASN A 50 30.59 25.20 1.00
CA ASN A 50 30.31 26.15 2.07
C ASN A 50 30.57 25.56 3.49
N ASP A 51 31.73 24.92 3.68
CA ASP A 51 32.15 24.30 4.96
C ASP A 51 31.23 23.19 5.50
N ARG A 52 30.42 22.58 4.62
CA ARG A 52 29.53 21.45 4.92
C ARG A 52 29.82 20.29 3.96
N GLU A 53 29.45 19.09 4.36
CA GLU A 53 29.64 17.86 3.58
C GLU A 53 28.30 17.30 3.08
N TYR A 54 28.24 16.83 1.83
CA TYR A 54 27.03 16.30 1.20
C TYR A 54 27.30 14.97 0.49
N GLY A 55 26.31 14.07 0.48
CA GLY A 55 26.46 12.73 -0.10
C GLY A 55 26.43 12.65 -1.63
N ASN A 56 25.89 13.67 -2.31
CA ASN A 56 25.88 13.78 -3.77
C ASN A 56 25.66 15.24 -4.23
N ASP A 57 25.51 15.46 -5.54
CA ASP A 57 25.37 16.77 -6.19
C ASP A 57 23.93 17.29 -6.31
N HIS A 58 22.93 16.47 -5.95
CA HIS A 58 21.52 16.80 -6.11
C HIS A 58 20.77 16.98 -4.78
N TYR A 59 21.16 16.24 -3.73
CA TYR A 59 20.56 16.31 -2.42
C TYR A 59 21.13 17.46 -1.60
N PHE A 60 20.27 18.27 -1.00
CA PHE A 60 20.66 19.54 -0.41
C PHE A 60 20.87 19.52 1.11
N MET A 61 20.60 18.39 1.79
CA MET A 61 20.91 18.27 3.23
C MET A 61 22.33 17.76 3.44
N PRO A 62 23.05 18.31 4.43
CA PRO A 62 24.41 17.88 4.76
C PRO A 62 24.42 16.50 5.43
N CYS A 63 25.60 15.89 5.50
CA CYS A 63 25.87 14.60 6.16
C CYS A 63 27.13 14.64 7.05
N ASP A 64 27.45 15.82 7.59
CA ASP A 64 28.59 16.04 8.47
C ASP A 64 28.27 15.81 9.97
N GLN A 65 29.29 15.86 10.83
CA GLN A 65 29.16 15.65 12.27
C GLN A 65 28.13 16.58 12.94
N LEU A 66 28.04 17.84 12.50
CA LEU A 66 27.06 18.79 13.04
C LEU A 66 25.63 18.31 12.77
N GLU A 67 25.39 17.74 11.59
CA GLU A 67 24.10 17.16 11.26
C GLU A 67 23.84 15.87 12.04
N GLN A 68 24.84 15.01 12.24
CA GLN A 68 24.73 13.81 13.06
C GLN A 68 24.31 14.14 14.51
N ASP A 69 24.93 15.15 15.12
CA ASP A 69 24.57 15.62 16.45
C ASP A 69 23.12 16.14 16.51
N ARG A 70 22.70 16.90 15.50
CA ARG A 70 21.32 17.40 15.38
C ARG A 70 20.31 16.26 15.26
N LEU A 71 20.58 15.28 14.39
CA LEU A 71 19.72 14.11 14.15
C LEU A 71 19.62 13.23 15.40
N THR A 72 20.69 13.10 16.18
CA THR A 72 20.68 12.39 17.48
C THR A 72 19.69 13.04 18.47
N ILE A 73 19.69 14.38 18.55
CA ILE A 73 18.72 15.11 19.40
C ILE A 73 17.30 14.94 18.85
N GLN A 74 17.14 15.04 17.53
CA GLN A 74 15.85 14.85 16.87
C GLN A 74 15.27 13.45 17.13
N HIS A 75 16.08 12.38 17.05
CA HIS A 75 15.68 11.02 17.38
C HIS A 75 15.10 10.95 18.80
N LYS A 76 15.76 11.57 19.78
CA LYS A 76 15.25 11.62 21.17
C LYS A 76 13.91 12.36 21.26
N VAL A 77 13.70 13.43 20.49
CA VAL A 77 12.41 14.14 20.45
C VAL A 77 11.29 13.20 19.95
N PHE A 78 11.52 12.44 18.87
CA PHE A 78 10.56 11.44 18.39
C PHE A 78 10.24 10.38 19.46
N LEU A 79 11.25 9.88 20.17
CA LEU A 79 11.06 8.94 21.28
C LEU A 79 10.22 9.53 22.41
N TYR A 80 10.52 10.75 22.87
CA TYR A 80 9.72 11.40 23.92
C TYR A 80 8.27 11.64 23.45
N ALA A 81 8.07 12.03 22.20
CA ALA A 81 6.74 12.22 21.62
C ALA A 81 5.92 10.92 21.63
N LEU A 82 6.56 9.77 21.40
CA LEU A 82 5.95 8.43 21.50
C LEU A 82 6.05 7.78 22.89
N LYS A 83 6.45 8.53 23.93
CA LYS A 83 6.62 8.04 25.30
C LYS A 83 7.55 6.82 25.40
N GLY A 84 8.66 6.87 24.66
CA GLY A 84 9.70 5.85 24.64
C GLY A 84 9.48 4.70 23.67
N LYS A 85 8.37 4.70 22.90
CA LYS A 85 8.17 3.71 21.83
C LYS A 85 8.89 4.12 20.55
N LEU A 86 9.49 3.14 19.85
CA LEU A 86 10.15 3.36 18.56
C LEU A 86 9.21 3.35 17.35
N THR A 87 8.05 2.70 17.47
CA THR A 87 7.06 2.56 16.40
C THR A 87 5.64 2.61 16.96
N THR A 88 4.68 3.01 16.13
CA THR A 88 3.24 2.97 16.43
C THR A 88 2.55 1.69 15.93
N THR A 89 3.28 0.88 15.15
CA THR A 89 2.80 -0.39 14.59
C THR A 89 3.02 -1.56 15.56
N ASN A 90 2.34 -2.68 15.31
CA ASN A 90 2.57 -3.91 16.06
C ASN A 90 3.38 -4.88 15.21
N ILE A 91 4.62 -5.14 15.62
CA ILE A 91 5.56 -6.02 14.93
C ILE A 91 5.59 -7.36 15.67
N ALA A 92 5.81 -8.46 14.95
CA ALA A 92 6.03 -9.74 15.60
C ALA A 92 7.34 -9.67 16.42
N PRO A 93 7.36 -10.22 17.64
CA PRO A 93 8.53 -10.11 18.51
C PRO A 93 9.73 -10.96 18.06
N TYR A 94 9.55 -11.86 17.07
CA TYR A 94 10.59 -12.77 16.59
C TYR A 94 10.49 -12.93 15.07
N GLY A 95 11.65 -12.99 14.40
CA GLY A 95 11.74 -13.35 12.98
C GLY A 95 11.19 -12.31 12.02
N SER A 96 11.00 -11.06 12.46
CA SER A 96 10.61 -9.98 11.57
C SER A 96 11.81 -9.40 10.84
N ARG A 97 11.61 -8.99 9.59
CA ARG A 97 12.61 -8.26 8.81
C ARG A 97 12.19 -6.80 8.69
N ILE A 98 13.03 -5.89 9.16
CA ILE A 98 12.72 -4.47 9.33
C ILE A 98 13.69 -3.64 8.48
N LEU A 99 13.15 -2.72 7.68
CA LEU A 99 13.94 -1.76 6.91
C LEU A 99 13.78 -0.36 7.51
N ASP A 100 14.89 0.30 7.79
CA ASP A 100 14.96 1.74 8.06
C ASP A 100 15.51 2.46 6.82
N LEU A 101 14.63 3.18 6.12
CA LEU A 101 14.92 3.81 4.84
C LEU A 101 15.28 5.28 5.05
N GLY A 102 16.48 5.66 4.62
CA GLY A 102 17.07 6.94 4.99
C GLY A 102 17.45 6.92 6.47
N THR A 103 18.19 5.90 6.88
CA THR A 103 18.48 5.62 8.29
C THR A 103 19.32 6.71 8.97
N GLY A 104 20.02 7.53 8.17
CA GLY A 104 20.90 8.57 8.67
C GLY A 104 22.00 7.99 9.57
N PRO A 105 22.29 8.63 10.71
CA PRO A 105 23.24 8.12 11.71
C PRO A 105 22.86 6.77 12.35
N GLY A 106 21.66 6.25 12.09
CA GLY A 106 21.27 4.91 12.50
C GLY A 106 20.63 4.78 13.89
N ASP A 107 20.39 5.88 14.63
CA ASP A 107 19.86 5.83 16.00
C ASP A 107 18.58 4.98 16.13
N TRP A 108 17.68 5.07 15.14
CA TRP A 108 16.42 4.32 15.15
C TRP A 108 16.64 2.84 14.86
N ALA A 109 17.41 2.50 13.82
CA ALA A 109 17.73 1.12 13.46
C ALA A 109 18.44 0.39 14.61
N VAL A 110 19.44 1.03 15.22
CA VAL A 110 20.16 0.48 16.39
C VAL A 110 19.19 0.24 17.55
N ALA A 111 18.38 1.23 17.90
CA ALA A 111 17.41 1.08 18.99
C ALA A 111 16.38 -0.03 18.72
N MET A 112 15.95 -0.20 17.46
CA MET A 112 15.03 -1.27 17.06
C MET A 112 15.67 -2.64 17.16
N ALA A 113 16.93 -2.78 16.74
CA ALA A 113 17.67 -4.04 16.86
C ALA A 113 17.85 -4.43 18.33
N HIS A 114 18.09 -3.46 19.22
CA HIS A 114 18.12 -3.71 20.67
C HIS A 114 16.77 -4.12 21.24
N GLN A 115 15.67 -3.50 20.80
CA GLN A 115 14.33 -3.84 21.26
C GLN A 115 13.83 -5.19 20.71
N TYR A 116 14.28 -5.57 19.51
CA TYR A 116 13.90 -6.81 18.81
C TYR A 116 15.14 -7.60 18.36
N PRO A 117 15.88 -8.22 19.30
CA PRO A 117 17.17 -8.87 19.01
C PRO A 117 17.08 -10.11 18.11
N PHE A 118 15.86 -10.62 17.87
CA PHE A 118 15.59 -11.76 16.99
C PHE A 118 15.00 -11.35 15.63
N SER A 119 14.99 -10.05 15.35
CA SER A 119 14.57 -9.48 14.07
C SER A 119 15.80 -9.06 13.28
N GLU A 120 15.74 -9.21 11.97
CA GLU A 120 16.76 -8.66 11.07
C GLU A 120 16.43 -7.18 10.85
N VAL A 121 17.36 -6.28 11.17
CA VAL A 121 17.21 -4.85 10.93
C VAL A 121 18.21 -4.42 9.86
N VAL A 122 17.70 -3.82 8.79
CA VAL A 122 18.48 -3.29 7.68
C VAL A 122 18.34 -1.77 7.66
N GLY A 123 19.46 -1.05 7.71
CA GLY A 123 19.51 0.40 7.57
C GLY A 123 20.10 0.78 6.22
N VAL A 124 19.37 1.56 5.43
CA VAL A 124 19.81 2.03 4.10
C VAL A 124 19.91 3.55 4.10
N ASP A 125 21.03 4.09 3.61
CA ASP A 125 21.22 5.52 3.37
C ASP A 125 22.08 5.79 2.14
N MET A 126 22.03 6.99 1.58
CA MET A 126 22.94 7.39 0.50
C MET A 126 24.27 7.93 1.03
N ALA A 127 24.30 8.41 2.27
CA ALA A 127 25.46 8.99 2.93
C ALA A 127 26.12 7.99 3.89
N VAL A 128 27.43 8.18 4.11
CA VAL A 128 28.20 7.43 5.10
C VAL A 128 28.20 8.20 6.41
N TRP A 129 27.78 7.55 7.49
CA TRP A 129 27.70 8.14 8.83
C TRP A 129 28.66 7.45 9.80
N ASP A 130 28.98 8.12 10.92
CA ASP A 130 29.73 7.50 12.02
C ASP A 130 28.81 6.60 12.85
N ILE A 131 28.57 5.40 12.32
CA ILE A 131 27.72 4.37 12.92
C ILE A 131 28.36 3.77 14.18
N GLU A 132 29.70 3.69 14.25
CA GLU A 132 30.42 3.11 15.38
C GLU A 132 30.08 3.88 16.66
N THR A 133 30.15 5.21 16.61
CA THR A 133 29.76 6.08 17.73
C THR A 133 28.28 5.90 18.12
N THR A 134 27.38 5.69 17.16
CA THR A 134 25.96 5.45 17.43
C THR A 134 25.74 4.11 18.15
N GLU A 135 26.35 3.03 17.67
CA GLU A 135 26.25 1.68 18.28
C GLU A 135 26.86 1.66 19.69
N GLU A 136 28.01 2.31 19.89
CA GLU A 136 28.65 2.44 21.21
C GLU A 136 27.75 3.22 22.19
N SER A 137 27.17 4.33 21.74
CA SER A 137 26.29 5.17 22.55
C SER A 137 25.00 4.45 22.96
N ALA A 138 24.54 3.48 22.17
CA ALA A 138 23.38 2.65 22.48
C ALA A 138 23.68 1.53 23.50
N GLY A 139 24.96 1.32 23.86
CA GLY A 139 25.38 0.33 24.86
C GLY A 139 25.52 -1.09 24.30
N GLY A 140 25.84 -1.23 23.00
CA GLY A 140 26.07 -2.51 22.36
C GLY A 140 27.22 -3.31 22.98
N ASP A 141 26.94 -4.54 23.42
CA ASP A 141 27.97 -5.54 23.77
C ASP A 141 28.50 -6.30 22.53
N GLY A 142 28.10 -5.88 21.33
CA GLY A 142 28.40 -6.51 20.05
C GLY A 142 27.48 -7.68 19.67
N THR A 143 26.46 -8.02 20.47
CA THR A 143 25.54 -9.14 20.19
C THR A 143 24.38 -8.80 19.25
N VAL A 144 24.03 -7.52 19.14
CA VAL A 144 22.96 -7.01 18.28
C VAL A 144 23.61 -6.32 17.07
N GLN A 145 23.30 -6.79 15.86
CA GLN A 145 23.91 -6.29 14.63
C GLN A 145 22.83 -5.76 13.68
N VAL A 146 22.99 -4.52 13.23
CA VAL A 146 22.23 -3.94 12.12
C VAL A 146 23.00 -4.21 10.82
N ASN A 147 22.26 -4.56 9.76
CA ASN A 147 22.81 -4.68 8.41
C ASN A 147 22.77 -3.31 7.74
N TRP A 148 23.95 -2.73 7.48
CA TRP A 148 24.07 -1.39 6.88
C TRP A 148 24.31 -1.49 5.38
N GLU A 149 23.55 -0.73 4.61
CA GLU A 149 23.68 -0.64 3.15
C GLU A 149 23.75 0.83 2.72
N ILE A 150 24.68 1.13 1.81
CA ILE A 150 24.77 2.43 1.15
C ILE A 150 24.10 2.31 -0.22
N ASP A 151 23.00 3.02 -0.47
CA ASP A 151 22.29 2.98 -1.76
C ASP A 151 21.57 4.31 -2.04
N ASP A 152 21.50 4.70 -3.32
CA ASP A 152 20.69 5.83 -3.77
C ASP A 152 19.30 5.32 -4.20
N LEU A 153 18.32 5.58 -3.35
CA LEU A 153 16.95 5.11 -3.54
C LEU A 153 16.11 6.03 -4.44
N ASP A 154 16.62 7.19 -4.86
CA ASP A 154 15.94 8.08 -5.82
C ASP A 154 16.37 7.76 -7.27
N VAL A 155 15.94 6.60 -7.73
CA VAL A 155 16.40 5.93 -8.96
C VAL A 155 15.79 6.49 -10.24
N TRP A 156 14.91 7.49 -10.10
CA TRP A 156 14.13 8.05 -11.20
C TRP A 156 14.75 9.35 -11.68
N GLU A 157 15.31 9.35 -12.89
CA GLU A 157 15.78 10.56 -13.55
C GLU A 157 14.59 11.48 -13.88
N HIS A 158 14.34 12.47 -13.04
CA HIS A 158 13.36 13.52 -13.31
C HIS A 158 14.03 14.80 -13.79
N THR A 159 13.59 15.30 -14.94
CA THR A 159 13.81 16.70 -15.31
C THR A 159 12.64 17.52 -14.75
N PRO A 160 12.84 18.35 -13.71
CA PRO A 160 11.73 19.12 -13.15
C PRO A 160 11.16 20.08 -14.21
N ASP A 161 9.84 20.10 -14.37
CA ASP A 161 9.14 21.11 -15.16
C ASP A 161 9.12 22.42 -14.36
N VAL A 162 10.25 23.13 -14.43
CA VAL A 162 10.49 24.35 -13.65
C VAL A 162 9.42 25.40 -13.90
N ASP A 163 8.91 25.51 -15.13
CA ASP A 163 7.89 26.50 -15.51
C ASP A 163 6.52 26.17 -14.89
N GLY A 164 6.10 24.89 -14.93
CA GLY A 164 4.89 24.42 -14.26
C GLY A 164 4.95 24.56 -12.73
N LEU A 165 6.13 24.29 -12.15
CA LEU A 165 6.37 24.42 -10.71
C LEU A 165 6.35 25.88 -10.26
N ILE A 166 6.94 26.80 -11.04
CA ILE A 166 6.89 28.24 -10.78
C ILE A 166 5.44 28.77 -10.85
N ALA A 167 4.63 28.30 -11.81
CA ALA A 167 3.22 28.67 -11.88
C ALA A 167 2.42 28.20 -10.65
N SER A 168 2.71 27.00 -10.16
CA SER A 168 2.02 26.46 -8.97
C SER A 168 2.38 27.15 -7.67
N LEU A 169 3.60 27.72 -7.56
CA LEU A 169 4.02 28.56 -6.43
C LEU A 169 3.12 29.79 -6.24
N GLU A 170 2.49 30.32 -7.29
CA GLU A 170 1.59 31.47 -7.20
C GLU A 170 0.28 31.15 -6.46
N THR A 171 -0.09 29.86 -6.42
CA THR A 171 -1.29 29.36 -5.74
C THR A 171 -0.97 28.59 -4.45
N PHE A 172 0.31 28.41 -4.16
CA PHE A 172 0.79 27.67 -2.98
C PHE A 172 0.67 28.55 -1.73
N ASP A 173 -0.25 28.17 -0.85
CA ASP A 173 -0.38 28.76 0.48
C ASP A 173 0.31 27.84 1.50
N PRO A 174 1.47 28.24 2.04
CA PRO A 174 2.23 27.41 2.97
C PRO A 174 1.53 27.17 4.32
N TYR A 175 0.46 27.92 4.61
CA TYR A 175 -0.32 27.82 5.84
C TYR A 175 -1.63 27.05 5.64
N LYS A 176 -1.87 26.53 4.43
CA LYS A 176 -3.05 25.72 4.10
C LYS A 176 -2.89 24.31 4.69
N ASP A 177 -4.01 23.74 5.13
CA ASP A 177 -4.06 22.44 5.80
C ASP A 177 -3.27 21.36 5.00
N PRO A 178 -2.24 20.74 5.60
CA PRO A 178 -1.46 19.66 4.97
C PRO A 178 -2.30 18.40 4.68
N ALA A 179 -3.55 18.34 5.15
CA ALA A 179 -4.55 17.34 4.76
C ALA A 179 -5.20 17.61 3.39
N VAL A 180 -4.85 18.67 2.68
CA VAL A 180 -5.40 18.99 1.35
C VAL A 180 -4.31 18.84 0.29
N ARG A 181 -4.46 17.85 -0.59
CA ARG A 181 -3.59 17.69 -1.77
C ARG A 181 -3.65 18.98 -2.62
N PRO A 182 -2.52 19.59 -3.00
CA PRO A 182 -2.53 20.74 -3.89
C PRO A 182 -3.17 20.40 -5.25
N THR A 183 -4.18 21.18 -5.67
CA THR A 183 -4.92 20.95 -6.93
C THR A 183 -4.01 21.00 -8.16
N ALA A 184 -2.93 21.79 -8.13
CA ALA A 184 -1.94 21.90 -9.21
C ALA A 184 -1.11 20.62 -9.41
N MET A 185 -0.83 19.85 -8.34
CA MET A 185 -0.15 18.54 -8.46
C MET A 185 -1.04 17.52 -9.18
N ASP A 186 -2.36 17.67 -9.05
CA ASP A 186 -3.37 16.82 -9.70
C ASP A 186 -3.47 17.11 -11.21
N GLU A 187 -3.06 18.29 -11.68
CA GLU A 187 -2.95 18.62 -13.12
C GLU A 187 -1.60 18.18 -13.70
N LEU A 188 -0.50 18.30 -12.95
CA LEU A 188 0.83 17.84 -13.37
C LEU A 188 0.87 16.30 -13.50
N SER A 189 0.23 15.57 -12.59
CA SER A 189 0.08 14.09 -12.67
C SER A 189 -0.81 13.65 -13.84
N LYS A 190 -1.85 14.42 -14.19
CA LYS A 190 -2.69 14.19 -15.39
C LYS A 190 -1.94 14.46 -16.68
N SER A 191 -1.09 15.49 -16.72
CA SER A 191 -0.17 15.79 -17.84
C SER A 191 0.81 14.63 -18.10
N ARG A 192 1.36 14.01 -17.03
CA ARG A 192 2.23 12.83 -17.15
C ARG A 192 1.55 11.61 -17.80
N GLN A 193 0.25 11.40 -17.59
CA GLN A 193 -0.51 10.32 -18.24
C GLN A 193 -0.84 10.60 -19.73
N SER A 194 -0.61 11.82 -20.22
CA SER A 194 -0.93 12.27 -21.58
C SER A 194 0.25 12.20 -22.56
N ARG A 195 1.47 11.86 -22.12
CA ARG A 195 2.61 11.68 -23.04
C ARG A 195 2.51 10.31 -23.73
N THR A 196 1.88 10.28 -24.90
CA THR A 196 2.07 9.20 -25.87
C THR A 196 3.56 9.13 -26.27
N PRO A 197 4.19 7.95 -26.26
CA PRO A 197 5.54 7.82 -26.81
C PRO A 197 5.47 8.09 -28.30
N GLY A 198 6.13 9.16 -28.75
CA GLY A 198 6.37 9.38 -30.17
C GLY A 198 7.13 8.19 -30.76
N GLU A 199 6.63 7.68 -31.88
CA GLU A 199 7.28 6.61 -32.65
C GLU A 199 8.69 7.03 -33.06
N THR A 200 9.70 6.51 -32.38
CA THR A 200 11.04 6.34 -32.95
C THR A 200 11.43 4.88 -32.82
N SER A 201 11.43 4.21 -33.96
CA SER A 201 11.93 2.87 -34.18
C SER A 201 13.43 2.83 -33.92
N HIS A 202 13.91 2.09 -32.92
CA HIS A 202 15.22 1.39 -32.94
C HIS A 202 15.35 0.39 -31.77
N ALA A 203 15.77 -0.84 -32.14
CA ALA A 203 16.36 -1.92 -31.34
C ALA A 203 15.56 -2.52 -30.15
N LEU A 204 15.27 -3.82 -30.26
CA LEU A 204 14.89 -4.71 -29.15
C LEU A 204 16.07 -4.87 -28.18
N GLN A 205 16.24 -3.93 -27.26
CA GLN A 205 16.80 -4.20 -25.95
C GLN A 205 15.64 -4.14 -24.94
N PRO A 206 15.52 -5.07 -23.99
CA PRO A 206 14.52 -4.95 -22.94
C PRO A 206 14.75 -3.61 -22.23
N LYS A 207 13.74 -2.75 -22.25
CA LYS A 207 13.79 -1.46 -21.58
C LYS A 207 13.83 -1.74 -20.08
N ILE A 208 15.01 -1.63 -19.48
CA ILE A 208 15.23 -1.82 -18.05
C ILE A 208 14.39 -0.79 -17.30
N VAL A 209 13.54 -1.23 -16.39
CA VAL A 209 12.69 -0.36 -15.56
C VAL A 209 13.47 -0.07 -14.26
N PRO A 210 13.69 1.21 -13.90
CA PRO A 210 14.31 1.56 -12.61
C PRO A 210 13.39 1.17 -11.43
N GLY A 211 13.98 0.72 -10.33
CA GLY A 211 13.26 0.34 -9.10
C GLY A 211 14.17 -0.33 -8.07
N TRP A 212 13.69 -0.51 -6.84
CA TRP A 212 14.45 -1.14 -5.76
C TRP A 212 14.44 -2.66 -5.90
N ASN A 213 15.58 -3.29 -5.62
CA ASN A 213 15.78 -4.74 -5.83
C ASN A 213 16.31 -5.43 -4.56
N PHE A 214 15.52 -5.42 -3.49
CA PHE A 214 15.80 -6.21 -2.29
C PHE A 214 15.58 -7.72 -2.54
N SER A 215 16.40 -8.60 -1.93
CA SER A 215 16.27 -10.07 -2.07
C SER A 215 14.94 -10.58 -1.54
N ASP A 216 14.58 -10.07 -0.37
CA ASP A 216 13.49 -10.55 0.45
C ASP A 216 12.60 -9.39 0.87
N SER A 217 11.36 -9.72 1.21
CA SER A 217 10.39 -8.73 1.66
C SER A 217 10.56 -8.38 3.14
N PHE A 218 10.02 -7.23 3.53
CA PHE A 218 10.10 -6.69 4.88
C PHE A 218 8.74 -6.74 5.59
N ASP A 219 8.72 -7.00 6.89
CA ASP A 219 7.52 -6.93 7.73
C ASP A 219 7.19 -5.49 8.16
N LEU A 220 8.22 -4.65 8.28
CA LEU A 220 8.11 -3.21 8.54
C LEU A 220 9.10 -2.45 7.66
N ILE A 221 8.61 -1.43 6.96
CA ILE A 221 9.45 -0.39 6.36
C ILE A 221 9.16 0.92 7.10
N HIS A 222 10.18 1.47 7.75
CA HIS A 222 10.15 2.72 8.48
C HIS A 222 10.84 3.82 7.67
N ILE A 223 10.24 5.00 7.64
CA ILE A 223 10.72 6.19 6.92
C ILE A 223 10.56 7.38 7.85
N ARG A 224 11.63 8.13 8.11
CA ARG A 224 11.55 9.28 9.01
C ARG A 224 12.38 10.48 8.55
N GLY A 225 11.78 11.67 8.61
CA GLY A 225 12.51 12.93 8.36
C GLY A 225 12.93 13.11 6.90
N MET A 226 12.13 12.63 5.95
CA MET A 226 12.50 12.58 4.52
C MET A 226 11.99 13.77 3.70
N LYS A 227 11.64 14.88 4.35
CA LYS A 227 11.29 16.15 3.67
C LYS A 227 12.38 16.53 2.66
N GLY A 228 11.96 16.78 1.42
CA GLY A 228 12.89 17.19 0.37
C GLY A 228 13.88 16.13 -0.08
N VAL A 229 13.69 14.86 0.31
CA VAL A 229 14.54 13.76 -0.18
C VAL A 229 14.10 13.30 -1.55
N PHE A 230 12.89 12.78 -1.71
CA PHE A 230 12.48 12.22 -3.00
C PHE A 230 11.80 13.26 -3.90
N ALA A 231 12.09 13.18 -5.20
CA ALA A 231 11.37 13.95 -6.21
C ALA A 231 9.99 13.35 -6.51
N ASP A 232 9.84 12.02 -6.46
CA ASP A 232 8.60 11.32 -6.76
C ASP A 232 8.16 10.36 -5.65
N TRP A 233 7.29 10.85 -4.78
CA TRP A 233 6.76 10.05 -3.69
C TRP A 233 5.76 8.98 -4.14
N GLU A 234 5.12 9.11 -5.31
CA GLU A 234 4.17 8.10 -5.80
C GLU A 234 4.90 6.79 -6.12
N ASP A 235 6.03 6.90 -6.82
CA ASP A 235 6.87 5.75 -7.16
C ASP A 235 7.58 5.16 -5.93
N VAL A 236 8.00 6.00 -4.98
CA VAL A 236 8.57 5.56 -3.69
C VAL A 236 7.56 4.69 -2.92
N TYR A 237 6.32 5.15 -2.73
CA TYR A 237 5.31 4.32 -2.04
C TYR A 237 4.96 3.04 -2.80
N ALA A 238 5.03 3.05 -4.13
CA ALA A 238 4.85 1.85 -4.94
C ALA A 238 5.97 0.82 -4.69
N GLU A 239 7.23 1.26 -4.58
CA GLU A 239 8.37 0.39 -4.26
C GLU A 239 8.35 -0.07 -2.79
N VAL A 240 7.94 0.78 -1.84
CA VAL A 240 7.66 0.38 -0.45
C VAL A 240 6.59 -0.71 -0.42
N TYR A 241 5.48 -0.53 -1.15
CA TYR A 241 4.42 -1.54 -1.23
C TYR A 241 4.91 -2.85 -1.84
N LYS A 242 5.74 -2.77 -2.89
CA LYS A 242 6.36 -3.94 -3.53
C LYS A 242 7.25 -4.70 -2.54
N SER A 243 8.07 -3.99 -1.77
CA SER A 243 9.10 -4.53 -0.88
C SER A 243 8.55 -5.07 0.46
N LEU A 244 7.30 -4.75 0.82
CA LEU A 244 6.67 -5.30 2.03
C LEU A 244 6.17 -6.73 1.85
N ALA A 245 6.23 -7.55 2.89
CA ALA A 245 5.58 -8.85 2.97
C ALA A 245 4.04 -8.67 3.03
N PRO A 246 3.24 -9.64 2.57
CA PRO A 246 1.79 -9.61 2.79
C PRO A 246 1.47 -9.44 4.29
N GLY A 247 0.67 -8.44 4.64
CA GLY A 247 0.35 -8.13 6.03
C GLY A 247 1.34 -7.20 6.74
N GLY A 248 2.48 -6.89 6.12
CA GLY A 248 3.49 -5.96 6.63
C GLY A 248 3.04 -4.50 6.65
N TRP A 249 3.81 -3.66 7.35
CA TRP A 249 3.48 -2.26 7.62
C TRP A 249 4.48 -1.30 6.99
N VAL A 250 3.98 -0.19 6.46
CA VAL A 250 4.78 1.03 6.30
C VAL A 250 4.47 1.97 7.46
N GLU A 251 5.49 2.61 8.01
CA GLU A 251 5.36 3.73 8.94
C GLU A 251 6.21 4.91 8.46
N VAL A 252 5.56 6.06 8.27
CA VAL A 252 6.23 7.31 7.86
C VAL A 252 6.05 8.35 8.95
N ALA A 253 7.14 8.95 9.40
CA ALA A 253 7.17 9.89 10.51
C ALA A 253 7.89 11.21 10.15
N ASP A 254 7.23 12.34 10.41
CA ASP A 254 7.81 13.68 10.22
C ASP A 254 7.06 14.70 11.07
N TYR A 255 7.43 15.99 11.04
CA TYR A 255 6.77 17.04 11.79
C TYR A 255 6.57 18.31 10.96
N GLU A 256 5.51 19.06 11.24
CA GLU A 256 5.27 20.39 10.68
C GLU A 256 5.29 21.44 11.79
N LEU A 257 5.93 22.58 11.56
CA LEU A 257 5.95 23.66 12.55
C LEU A 257 4.60 24.39 12.52
N MET A 258 3.86 24.33 13.62
CA MET A 258 2.56 25.01 13.76
C MET A 258 2.75 26.30 14.54
N LEU A 259 2.33 27.42 13.97
CA LEU A 259 2.42 28.71 14.65
C LEU A 259 1.27 28.86 15.68
N PRO A 260 1.47 29.61 16.78
CA PRO A 260 0.48 29.75 17.86
C PRO A 260 -0.93 30.19 17.39
N GLU A 261 -1.01 31.02 16.36
CA GLU A 261 -2.26 31.55 15.82
C GLU A 261 -3.11 30.48 15.10
N MET A 262 -2.48 29.44 14.54
CA MET A 262 -3.15 28.32 13.88
C MET A 262 -3.76 27.33 14.89
N VAL A 263 -3.19 27.26 16.09
CA VAL A 263 -3.68 26.39 17.18
C VAL A 263 -4.90 27.00 17.87
N ASN A 264 -4.99 28.33 17.92
CA ASN A 264 -6.05 29.07 18.60
C ASN A 264 -7.29 29.37 17.72
N SER A 265 -7.25 29.07 16.41
CA SER A 265 -8.44 29.11 15.57
C SER A 265 -9.29 27.86 15.80
N GLN A 266 -10.29 27.94 16.68
CA GLN A 266 -11.29 26.88 16.84
C GLN A 266 -12.09 26.68 15.56
N GLN A 267 -11.69 25.72 14.73
CA GLN A 267 -12.53 25.24 13.64
C GLN A 267 -13.51 24.21 14.21
N GLN A 268 -14.76 24.63 14.43
CA GLN A 268 -15.85 23.70 14.73
C GLN A 268 -16.08 22.80 13.49
N PRO A 269 -16.19 21.47 13.65
CA PRO A 269 -16.40 20.57 12.53
C PRO A 269 -17.85 20.71 12.05
N GLY A 270 -18.08 21.51 11.00
CA GLY A 270 -19.44 21.66 10.45
C GLY A 270 -19.66 22.69 9.34
N ASP A 271 -18.78 23.67 9.13
CA ASP A 271 -19.05 24.75 8.15
C ASP A 271 -18.16 24.63 6.90
N SER A 272 -18.66 23.92 5.89
CA SER A 272 -17.99 23.70 4.60
C SER A 272 -18.28 24.80 3.58
N SER A 273 -18.29 26.07 4.02
CA SER A 273 -18.42 27.22 3.11
C SER A 273 -17.81 28.47 3.72
N GLY A 274 -16.52 28.66 3.52
CA GLY A 274 -15.84 29.91 3.86
C GLY A 274 -14.37 29.85 3.49
N GLU A 275 -13.99 30.55 2.42
CA GLU A 275 -12.60 30.93 2.15
C GLU A 275 -12.08 31.75 3.35
N SER A 276 -11.45 31.10 4.33
CA SER A 276 -10.67 31.81 5.34
C SER A 276 -9.28 32.10 4.79
N SER A 277 -9.19 33.09 3.90
CA SER A 277 -7.93 33.74 3.56
C SER A 277 -7.40 34.41 4.83
N PHE A 278 -6.53 33.71 5.56
CA PHE A 278 -5.76 34.29 6.65
C PHE A 278 -4.79 35.30 6.03
N LYS A 279 -4.93 36.58 6.39
CA LYS A 279 -4.03 37.64 5.89
C LYS A 279 -2.66 37.45 6.54
N SER A 280 -1.71 36.98 5.74
CA SER A 280 -0.30 36.70 6.05
C SER A 280 0.52 37.90 6.58
N THR A 281 -0.07 39.03 6.93
CA THR A 281 0.63 40.27 7.30
C THR A 281 0.95 40.44 8.79
N GLU A 282 0.53 39.53 9.68
CA GLU A 282 0.63 39.76 11.14
C GLU A 282 1.51 38.78 11.95
N LEU A 283 2.39 37.94 11.35
CA LEU A 283 3.37 37.20 12.16
C LEU A 283 4.43 38.16 12.73
N PRO A 284 4.78 38.03 14.01
CA PRO A 284 5.85 38.77 14.67
C PRO A 284 7.27 38.18 14.45
N LEU A 285 7.44 37.22 13.52
CA LEU A 285 8.73 36.62 13.15
C LEU A 285 9.09 36.88 11.66
N PRO A 286 9.32 38.14 11.23
CA PRO A 286 9.62 38.50 9.86
C PRO A 286 10.82 37.76 9.24
N THR A 287 11.91 37.52 9.97
CA THR A 287 13.10 36.87 9.39
C THR A 287 12.86 35.38 9.14
N ILE A 288 12.26 34.68 10.11
CA ILE A 288 11.87 33.27 9.92
C ILE A 288 10.90 33.11 8.76
N ARG A 289 9.91 33.99 8.63
CA ARG A 289 8.97 33.96 7.50
C ARG A 289 9.68 34.12 6.16
N LYS A 290 10.63 35.05 6.08
CA LYS A 290 11.44 35.28 4.88
C LYS A 290 12.24 34.03 4.52
N LEU A 291 13.00 33.48 5.47
CA LEU A 291 13.79 32.25 5.29
C LEU A 291 12.93 31.06 4.85
N TYR A 292 11.79 30.86 5.51
CA TYR A 292 10.86 29.79 5.15
C TYR A 292 10.31 29.97 3.72
N THR A 293 9.89 31.18 3.36
CA THR A 293 9.32 31.46 2.02
C THR A 293 10.38 31.27 0.93
N SER A 294 11.58 31.80 1.14
CA SER A 294 12.71 31.65 0.20
C SER A 294 13.12 30.18 0.08
N GLY A 295 13.20 29.45 1.20
CA GLY A 295 13.53 28.02 1.23
C GLY A 295 12.49 27.17 0.50
N MET A 296 11.21 27.45 0.71
CA MET A 296 10.12 26.78 -0.02
C MET A 296 10.25 27.05 -1.52
N GLN A 297 10.40 28.30 -1.95
CA GLN A 297 10.58 28.63 -3.37
C GLN A 297 11.77 27.90 -4.00
N ALA A 298 12.90 27.84 -3.28
CA ALA A 298 14.08 27.13 -3.73
C ALA A 298 13.84 25.62 -3.81
N SER A 299 13.21 25.00 -2.81
CA SER A 299 12.86 23.56 -2.81
C SER A 299 11.97 23.18 -3.99
N TRP A 300 11.03 24.05 -4.38
CA TRP A 300 10.17 23.80 -5.53
C TRP A 300 10.94 23.78 -6.85
N LYS A 301 11.99 24.58 -7.01
CA LYS A 301 12.85 24.54 -8.20
C LYS A 301 13.63 23.23 -8.32
N THR A 302 13.87 22.55 -7.21
CA THR A 302 14.55 21.24 -7.20
C THR A 302 13.62 20.08 -7.60
N GLY A 303 12.30 20.27 -7.52
CA GLY A 303 11.31 19.18 -7.59
C GLY A 303 11.17 18.39 -6.28
N ARG A 304 12.02 18.64 -5.27
CA ARG A 304 12.03 17.98 -3.97
C ARG A 304 11.51 18.93 -2.89
N HIS A 305 10.20 18.93 -2.68
CA HIS A 305 9.52 19.90 -1.81
C HIS A 305 9.79 19.68 -0.31
N LEU A 306 10.04 20.75 0.43
CA LEU A 306 10.30 20.76 1.88
C LEU A 306 9.04 20.58 2.78
N GLY A 307 7.92 20.09 2.24
CA GLY A 307 6.64 19.97 2.95
C GLY A 307 6.27 18.53 3.36
N THR A 308 5.25 18.39 4.21
CA THR A 308 4.69 17.08 4.64
C THR A 308 3.58 16.53 3.74
N ALA A 309 3.39 17.11 2.54
CA ALA A 309 2.32 16.69 1.62
C ALA A 309 2.42 15.20 1.21
N TYR A 310 3.63 14.67 1.16
CA TYR A 310 3.90 13.26 0.86
C TYR A 310 3.38 12.29 1.93
N MET A 311 3.05 12.78 3.12
CA MET A 311 2.44 11.98 4.20
C MET A 311 0.91 11.98 4.13
N HIS A 312 0.30 12.46 3.05
CA HIS A 312 -1.14 12.44 2.89
C HIS A 312 -1.64 11.00 2.66
N ALA A 313 -2.77 10.63 3.29
CA ALA A 313 -3.28 9.26 3.27
C ALA A 313 -3.54 8.73 1.85
N THR A 314 -3.91 9.60 0.91
CA THR A 314 -4.15 9.20 -0.47
C THR A 314 -2.93 8.60 -1.16
N TYR A 315 -1.70 9.02 -0.83
CA TYR A 315 -0.51 8.41 -1.41
C TYR A 315 -0.42 6.92 -1.05
N LEU A 316 -0.72 6.58 0.20
CA LEU A 316 -0.77 5.20 0.66
C LEU A 316 -1.99 4.45 0.06
N GLU A 317 -3.15 5.11 -0.04
CA GLU A 317 -4.34 4.51 -0.68
C GLU A 317 -4.10 4.17 -2.16
N ASP A 318 -3.48 5.09 -2.89
CA ASP A 318 -3.13 4.97 -4.31
C ASP A 318 -2.05 3.88 -4.50
N ALA A 319 -1.06 3.77 -3.62
CA ALA A 319 -0.11 2.65 -3.64
C ALA A 319 -0.76 1.29 -3.30
N GLY A 320 -1.95 1.31 -2.69
CA GLY A 320 -2.77 0.13 -2.42
C GLY A 320 -2.78 -0.35 -0.97
N PHE A 321 -2.26 0.46 -0.04
CA PHE A 321 -2.30 0.18 1.39
C PHE A 321 -3.74 0.21 1.95
N LYS A 322 -3.94 -0.50 3.05
CA LYS A 322 -5.19 -0.56 3.84
C LYS A 322 -4.91 -0.24 5.30
N ASP A 323 -5.97 -0.13 6.09
CA ASP A 323 -5.88 0.18 7.53
C ASP A 323 -5.05 1.43 7.82
N ILE A 324 -5.17 2.44 6.95
CA ILE A 324 -4.36 3.66 7.05
C ILE A 324 -4.81 4.46 8.26
N LYS A 325 -3.84 4.78 9.12
CA LYS A 325 -4.08 5.54 10.35
C LYS A 325 -3.01 6.61 10.50
N THR A 326 -3.47 7.80 10.84
CA THR A 326 -2.60 8.92 11.16
C THR A 326 -2.67 9.23 12.64
N THR A 327 -1.52 9.41 13.27
CA THR A 327 -1.38 9.81 14.67
C THR A 327 -0.62 11.13 14.72
N TYR A 328 -1.08 12.06 15.57
CA TYR A 328 -0.44 13.35 15.77
C TYR A 328 -0.03 13.52 17.23
N VAL A 329 1.13 14.13 17.44
CA VAL A 329 1.63 14.55 18.75
C VAL A 329 2.15 15.98 18.61
N ASN A 330 1.55 16.91 19.36
CA ASN A 330 2.03 18.28 19.39
C ASN A 330 3.19 18.37 20.39
N VAL A 331 4.38 18.69 19.89
CA VAL A 331 5.59 18.90 20.67
C VAL A 331 5.77 20.41 20.87
N PRO A 332 5.83 20.93 22.10
CA PRO A 332 6.06 22.34 22.35
C PRO A 332 7.37 22.83 21.73
N VAL A 333 7.44 24.09 21.34
CA VAL A 333 8.69 24.73 20.95
C VAL A 333 9.13 25.69 22.05
N GLY A 334 10.27 25.40 22.68
CA GLY A 334 10.84 26.21 23.76
C GLY A 334 10.42 25.76 25.16
N THR A 335 10.47 26.68 26.12
CA THR A 335 10.42 26.35 27.56
C THR A 335 9.11 26.73 28.25
N TRP A 336 8.10 27.14 27.49
CA TRP A 336 6.84 27.67 28.00
C TRP A 336 5.94 26.66 28.74
N PRO A 337 5.94 25.33 28.46
CA PRO A 337 5.07 24.42 29.19
C PRO A 337 5.40 24.38 30.69
N GLU A 338 4.39 24.30 31.56
CA GLU A 338 4.62 24.14 32.99
C GLU A 338 5.13 22.73 33.33
N ASP A 339 4.57 21.72 32.66
CA ASP A 339 4.92 20.32 32.85
C ASP A 339 6.42 20.05 32.57
N PRO A 340 7.17 19.44 33.51
CA PRO A 340 8.61 19.22 33.36
C PRO A 340 8.98 18.35 32.15
N GLU A 341 8.17 17.36 31.77
CA GLU A 341 8.45 16.49 30.63
C GLU A 341 8.21 17.24 29.31
N GLN A 342 7.10 17.97 29.19
CA GLN A 342 6.78 18.84 28.04
C GLN A 342 7.81 19.97 27.87
N LYS A 343 8.29 20.55 28.98
CA LYS A 343 9.37 21.55 28.97
C LYS A 343 10.69 20.96 28.51
N LYS A 344 11.00 19.71 28.89
CA LYS A 344 12.22 19.02 28.48
C LYS A 344 12.21 18.73 26.97
N ILE A 345 11.15 18.11 26.45
CA ILE A 345 11.03 17.83 25.02
C ILE A 345 11.01 19.13 24.20
N GLY A 346 10.35 20.18 24.71
CA GLY A 346 10.30 21.48 24.01
C GLY A 346 11.63 22.21 23.93
N LYS A 347 12.49 22.08 24.96
CA LYS A 347 13.89 22.54 24.91
C LYS A 347 14.69 21.81 23.84
N MET A 348 14.57 20.50 23.80
CA MET A 348 15.29 19.67 22.83
C MET A 348 14.87 20.02 21.41
N PHE A 349 13.56 20.16 21.18
CA PHE A 349 13.04 20.52 19.87
C PHE A 349 13.39 21.96 19.46
N LEU A 350 13.48 22.91 20.40
CA LEU A 350 13.97 24.27 20.11
C LEU A 350 15.41 24.24 19.56
N VAL A 351 16.29 23.43 20.14
CA VAL A 351 17.66 23.24 19.61
C VAL A 351 17.61 22.66 18.21
N VAL A 352 16.84 21.58 18.00
CA VAL A 352 16.67 20.96 16.67
C VAL A 352 16.19 21.98 15.64
N LEU A 353 15.20 22.81 15.99
CA LEU A 353 14.64 23.82 15.10
C LEU A 353 15.70 24.85 14.69
N MET A 354 16.45 25.39 15.65
CA MET A 354 17.47 26.41 15.38
C MET A 354 18.59 25.87 14.50
N GLU A 355 19.08 24.66 14.79
CA GLU A 355 20.16 24.03 14.00
C GLU A 355 19.66 23.56 12.62
N SER A 356 18.36 23.25 12.46
CA SER A 356 17.80 22.85 11.16
C SER A 356 17.78 23.99 10.14
N LEU A 357 17.84 25.26 10.56
CA LEU A 357 17.77 26.39 9.63
C LEU A 357 18.93 26.37 8.63
N GLU A 358 20.15 26.14 9.09
CA GLU A 358 21.31 26.10 8.19
C GLU A 358 21.29 24.86 7.30
N THR A 359 20.93 23.71 7.88
CA THR A 359 20.96 22.42 7.19
C THR A 359 19.98 22.39 6.01
N HIS A 360 18.81 23.02 6.17
CA HIS A 360 17.77 23.06 5.13
C HIS A 360 17.99 24.18 4.09
N LEU A 361 18.64 25.28 4.47
CA LEU A 361 18.62 26.51 3.67
C LEU A 361 19.95 26.83 2.99
N LEU A 362 21.10 26.45 3.56
CA LEU A 362 22.40 26.92 3.06
C LEU A 362 22.66 26.50 1.61
N ARG A 363 22.71 25.19 1.33
CA ARG A 363 22.93 24.69 -0.03
C ARG A 363 21.76 25.02 -0.95
N LEU A 364 20.54 24.91 -0.43
CA LEU A 364 19.32 25.11 -1.19
C LEU A 364 19.21 26.55 -1.74
N LEU A 365 19.45 27.58 -0.92
CA LEU A 365 19.38 28.99 -1.34
C LEU A 365 20.60 29.44 -2.17
N THR A 366 21.78 28.84 -1.93
CA THR A 366 22.99 29.17 -2.70
C THR A 366 22.98 28.57 -4.10
N ILE A 367 22.44 27.36 -4.28
CA ILE A 367 22.33 26.71 -5.59
C ILE A 367 21.09 27.19 -6.36
N TYR A 368 19.91 27.21 -5.74
CA TYR A 368 18.65 27.42 -6.46
C TYR A 368 18.07 28.83 -6.29
N GLY A 369 18.32 29.45 -5.14
CA GLY A 369 17.85 30.80 -4.83
C GLY A 369 16.34 30.95 -4.73
N ASP A 370 15.90 32.12 -4.28
CA ASP A 370 14.48 32.49 -4.25
C ASP A 370 14.00 32.96 -5.65
N LYS A 371 12.78 33.49 -5.75
CA LYS A 371 12.21 33.98 -7.01
C LYS A 371 13.08 35.04 -7.71
N GLU A 372 13.82 35.85 -6.96
CA GLU A 372 14.54 37.01 -7.48
C GLU A 372 16.00 36.68 -7.77
N ARG A 373 16.67 35.92 -6.89
CA ARG A 373 18.12 35.71 -6.96
C ARG A 373 18.62 34.48 -6.22
N LYS A 374 19.83 34.07 -6.57
CA LYS A 374 20.66 33.19 -5.72
C LYS A 374 21.28 34.00 -4.58
N TRP A 375 21.43 33.33 -3.45
CA TRP A 375 22.00 33.93 -2.25
C TRP A 375 23.47 33.54 -2.13
N SER A 376 24.30 34.40 -1.54
CA SER A 376 25.65 34.02 -1.11
C SER A 376 25.60 33.27 0.23
N ALA A 377 26.60 32.43 0.51
CA ALA A 377 26.66 31.66 1.75
C ALA A 377 26.68 32.57 2.98
N GLU A 378 27.38 33.70 2.90
CA GLU A 378 27.45 34.72 3.95
C GLU A 378 26.09 35.36 4.21
N GLU A 379 25.35 35.73 3.16
CA GLU A 379 24.00 36.27 3.30
C GLU A 379 23.06 35.28 3.98
N VAL A 380 23.09 34.01 3.58
CA VAL A 380 22.25 32.97 4.17
C VAL A 380 22.56 32.80 5.66
N ARG A 381 23.85 32.71 6.03
CA ARG A 381 24.27 32.58 7.44
C ARG A 381 23.88 33.80 8.28
N VAL A 382 24.06 35.02 7.77
CA VAL A 382 23.64 36.25 8.48
C VAL A 382 22.14 36.25 8.77
N GLU A 383 21.33 35.85 7.80
CA GLU A 383 19.87 35.80 7.94
C GLU A 383 19.44 34.65 8.85
N ILE A 384 20.10 33.48 8.80
CA ILE A 384 19.89 32.37 9.75
C ILE A 384 20.19 32.82 11.17
N GLU A 385 21.33 33.46 11.42
CA GLU A 385 21.70 33.94 12.76
C GLU A 385 20.71 35.00 13.28
N GLN A 386 20.18 35.83 12.39
CA GLN A 386 19.10 36.74 12.74
C GLN A 386 17.80 35.99 13.07
N GLY A 387 17.45 34.95 12.31
CA GLY A 387 16.30 34.09 12.58
C GLY A 387 16.44 33.32 13.90
N LYS A 388 17.63 32.80 14.22
CA LYS A 388 17.92 32.15 15.51
C LYS A 388 17.75 33.13 16.68
N ARG A 389 18.25 34.37 16.56
CA ARG A 389 18.02 35.42 17.56
C ARG A 389 16.53 35.72 17.73
N GLU A 390 15.81 35.85 16.63
CA GLU A 390 14.37 36.10 16.62
C GLU A 390 13.57 34.98 17.32
N ILE A 391 13.87 33.71 17.01
CA ILE A 391 13.32 32.53 17.69
C ILE A 391 13.67 32.52 19.19
N PHE A 392 14.91 32.83 19.53
CA PHE A 392 15.37 32.83 20.92
C PHE A 392 14.69 33.94 21.72
N GLU A 393 14.65 35.16 21.20
CA GLU A 393 13.92 36.28 21.78
C GLU A 393 12.44 35.96 21.94
N TRP A 394 11.83 35.29 20.96
CA TRP A 394 10.45 34.81 21.05
C TRP A 394 10.28 33.75 22.16
N SER A 395 11.21 32.82 22.31
CA SER A 395 11.18 31.83 23.40
C SER A 395 11.34 32.49 24.79
N GLU A 396 12.20 33.50 24.91
CA GLU A 396 12.56 34.15 26.18
C GLU A 396 11.63 35.32 26.57
N SER A 397 11.09 36.07 25.62
CA SER A 397 10.37 37.34 25.82
C SER A 397 9.21 37.22 26.81
N ILE A 398 9.34 37.79 28.01
CA ILE A 398 8.29 37.85 29.06
C ILE A 398 7.10 38.75 28.64
N ALA A 399 7.11 39.30 27.41
CA ALA A 399 6.20 40.37 27.00
C ALA A 399 4.83 39.84 26.53
N SER A 400 4.00 39.47 27.51
CA SER A 400 2.59 39.04 27.49
C SER A 400 2.36 37.52 27.49
N GLU A 401 1.81 37.04 28.60
CA GLU A 401 1.50 35.64 28.93
C GLU A 401 0.60 34.93 27.89
N ASN A 402 0.05 35.63 26.91
CA ASN A 402 -0.99 35.11 26.01
C ASN A 402 -0.53 34.56 24.64
N TRP A 403 0.73 34.76 24.20
CA TRP A 403 1.17 34.33 22.84
C TRP A 403 2.22 33.22 22.80
N LYS A 404 2.90 32.92 23.91
CA LYS A 404 3.83 31.77 24.00
C LYS A 404 3.09 30.45 24.09
N GLU A 405 1.95 30.46 24.75
CA GLU A 405 1.10 29.30 24.93
C GLU A 405 0.52 28.89 23.57
N GLY A 406 0.91 27.69 23.10
CA GLY A 406 0.44 27.13 21.85
C GLY A 406 1.46 27.07 20.71
N TRP A 407 2.71 27.55 20.88
CA TRP A 407 3.75 27.26 19.86
C TRP A 407 4.18 25.79 19.94
N CYS A 408 3.84 25.01 18.92
CA CYS A 408 4.17 23.59 18.86
C CYS A 408 4.57 23.17 17.44
N ALA A 409 5.31 22.08 17.33
CA ALA A 409 5.40 21.31 16.09
C ALA A 409 4.44 20.12 16.18
N SER A 410 3.68 19.91 15.12
CA SER A 410 2.80 18.76 14.97
C SER A 410 3.60 17.62 14.38
N PHE A 411 4.04 16.70 15.23
CA PHE A 411 4.66 15.45 14.81
C PHE A 411 3.58 14.50 14.33
N LYS A 412 3.79 13.89 13.17
CA LYS A 412 2.83 13.05 12.47
C LYS A 412 3.47 11.69 12.21
N TRP A 413 2.70 10.64 12.46
CA TRP A 413 2.98 9.27 12.04
C TRP A 413 1.82 8.81 11.17
N ILE A 414 2.10 8.36 9.96
CA ILE A 414 1.12 7.69 9.12
C ILE A 414 1.56 6.25 8.90
N ILE A 415 0.65 5.33 9.17
CA ILE A 415 0.86 3.91 8.96
C ILE A 415 -0.08 3.40 7.88
N GLY A 416 0.37 2.40 7.13
CA GLY A 416 -0.45 1.66 6.19
C GLY A 416 -0.06 0.19 6.15
N ARG A 417 -1.04 -0.68 5.95
CA ARG A 417 -0.85 -2.12 5.93
C ARG A 417 -0.95 -2.68 4.51
N LYS A 418 0.00 -3.52 4.11
CA LYS A 418 -0.12 -4.34 2.90
C LYS A 418 -1.12 -5.47 3.15
N ASN A 419 -2.00 -5.74 2.19
CA ASN A 419 -3.03 -6.77 2.38
C ASN A 419 -2.40 -8.17 2.50
N HIS A 420 -2.96 -9.03 3.36
CA HIS A 420 -2.54 -10.43 3.52
C HIS A 420 -2.81 -11.27 2.28
N ASP A 421 -3.85 -10.92 1.51
CA ASP A 421 -4.27 -11.70 0.34
C ASP A 421 -3.44 -11.43 -0.93
N CYS A 422 -2.31 -10.70 -0.81
CA CYS A 422 -1.60 -10.20 -1.99
C CYS A 422 -0.63 -11.19 -2.66
N GLU A 423 -0.42 -12.39 -2.10
CA GLU A 423 0.50 -13.39 -2.68
C GLU A 423 -0.10 -14.31 -3.75
N LEU A 424 -1.33 -14.07 -4.21
CA LEU A 424 -1.98 -14.95 -5.19
C LEU A 424 -2.58 -14.25 -6.43
N ILE A 425 -2.19 -13.01 -6.71
CA ILE A 425 -2.70 -12.26 -7.87
C ILE A 425 -1.55 -11.83 -8.78
N PRO A 426 -1.26 -12.56 -9.89
CA PRO A 426 -0.27 -12.16 -10.87
C PRO A 426 -0.57 -10.75 -11.43
N SER A 427 0.49 -9.97 -11.67
CA SER A 427 0.51 -8.55 -12.08
C SER A 427 -0.44 -8.15 -13.22
N TYR A 428 -0.97 -9.12 -13.98
CA TYR A 428 -2.01 -8.92 -14.99
C TYR A 428 -3.37 -8.48 -14.43
N PHE A 429 -3.71 -8.78 -13.17
CA PHE A 429 -5.01 -8.42 -12.58
C PHE A 429 -5.08 -6.95 -12.11
N ARG A 430 -3.93 -6.30 -11.83
CA ARG A 430 -3.86 -4.89 -11.42
C ARG A 430 -4.34 -3.93 -12.52
N ILE A 431 -4.05 -4.23 -13.79
CA ILE A 431 -4.52 -3.43 -14.95
C ILE A 431 -6.06 -3.44 -15.04
N VAL A 432 -6.69 -4.54 -14.67
CA VAL A 432 -8.15 -4.72 -14.78
C VAL A 432 -8.90 -4.00 -13.66
N VAL A 433 -8.38 -4.03 -12.42
CA VAL A 433 -9.03 -3.36 -11.27
C VAL A 433 -8.80 -1.84 -11.29
N TYR A 434 -7.60 -1.37 -11.66
CA TYR A 434 -7.35 0.06 -11.86
C TYR A 434 -8.19 0.64 -13.02
N GLY A 435 -8.38 -0.15 -14.08
CA GLY A 435 -9.29 0.21 -15.18
C GLY A 435 -10.74 0.37 -14.73
N MET A 436 -11.22 -0.44 -13.77
CA MET A 436 -12.60 -0.39 -13.28
C MET A 436 -12.87 0.77 -12.31
N VAL A 437 -11.93 1.09 -11.42
CA VAL A 437 -12.11 2.17 -10.42
C VAL A 437 -12.07 3.56 -11.09
N LYS A 438 -11.18 3.74 -12.08
CA LYS A 438 -11.13 4.99 -12.87
C LYS A 438 -12.37 5.17 -13.75
N TYR A 439 -12.95 4.09 -14.28
CA TYR A 439 -14.16 4.15 -15.10
C TYR A 439 -15.42 4.49 -14.27
N SER A 440 -15.49 4.04 -13.01
CA SER A 440 -16.59 4.38 -12.09
C SER A 440 -16.62 5.86 -11.67
N GLN A 441 -15.47 6.54 -11.68
CA GLN A 441 -15.35 7.97 -11.36
C GLN A 441 -15.65 8.88 -12.57
N LEU A 442 -15.53 8.36 -13.80
CA LEU A 442 -15.71 9.10 -15.05
C LEU A 442 -17.16 9.19 -15.56
N THR A 443 -18.11 8.48 -14.97
CA THR A 443 -19.54 8.54 -15.39
C THR A 443 -20.41 9.33 -14.42
N LYS A 444 -20.13 10.63 -14.25
CA LYS A 444 -21.16 11.61 -13.84
C LYS A 444 -21.86 12.13 -15.11
N ILE A 445 -22.76 11.33 -15.69
CA ILE A 445 -23.66 11.78 -16.76
C ILE A 445 -25.07 11.92 -16.15
N PRO A 446 -25.76 13.06 -16.34
CA PRO A 446 -27.04 13.32 -15.69
C PRO A 446 -28.13 12.39 -16.21
N PHE A 447 -28.90 11.83 -15.27
CA PHE A 447 -29.97 10.88 -15.50
C PHE A 447 -31.17 11.57 -16.16
N ARG A 448 -31.30 11.47 -17.49
CA ARG A 448 -32.56 11.82 -18.19
C ARG A 448 -32.73 11.04 -19.49
N SER A 449 -33.22 9.79 -19.39
CA SER A 449 -34.24 9.19 -20.28
C SER A 449 -34.31 7.66 -20.16
N SER A 450 -35.54 7.13 -20.04
CA SER A 450 -36.04 5.78 -20.37
C SER A 450 -35.29 4.51 -19.86
N PRO A 451 -35.89 3.71 -18.95
CA PRO A 451 -35.28 2.51 -18.35
C PRO A 451 -35.36 1.23 -19.20
N THR A 452 -35.33 1.32 -20.53
CA THR A 452 -35.53 0.15 -21.42
C THR A 452 -34.34 -0.23 -22.29
N THR A 453 -33.21 0.49 -22.22
CA THR A 453 -32.09 0.25 -23.15
C THR A 453 -30.72 0.18 -22.49
N PHE A 454 -30.65 -0.23 -21.22
CA PHE A 454 -29.38 -0.28 -20.46
C PHE A 454 -28.90 -1.69 -20.06
N SER A 455 -29.44 -2.78 -20.62
CA SER A 455 -29.07 -4.15 -20.18
C SER A 455 -28.25 -5.00 -21.16
N ASN A 456 -27.83 -4.53 -22.34
CA ASN A 456 -27.24 -5.42 -23.36
C ASN A 456 -25.86 -5.01 -23.91
N ARG A 457 -25.10 -4.13 -23.24
CA ARG A 457 -23.83 -3.59 -23.81
C ARG A 457 -22.55 -3.81 -22.99
N MET A 458 -22.56 -4.66 -21.97
CA MET A 458 -21.32 -5.03 -21.27
C MET A 458 -20.72 -6.32 -21.85
N VAL A 459 -19.50 -6.22 -22.39
CA VAL A 459 -18.53 -7.31 -22.66
C VAL A 459 -18.82 -8.31 -23.80
N MET A 460 -20.06 -8.46 -24.29
CA MET A 460 -20.39 -9.40 -25.37
C MET A 460 -19.71 -9.13 -26.74
N PHE A 461 -19.19 -7.92 -26.97
CA PHE A 461 -18.67 -7.47 -28.28
C PHE A 461 -17.14 -7.37 -28.42
N ALA A 462 -16.36 -7.81 -27.42
CA ALA A 462 -14.92 -7.98 -27.63
C ALA A 462 -14.68 -9.25 -28.47
N GLU A 463 -14.01 -9.12 -29.60
CA GLU A 463 -13.64 -10.28 -30.41
C GLU A 463 -12.69 -11.18 -29.58
N PRO A 464 -12.99 -12.50 -29.48
CA PRO A 464 -12.11 -13.41 -28.77
C PRO A 464 -10.79 -13.56 -29.53
N PHE A 465 -9.72 -13.92 -28.83
CA PHE A 465 -8.50 -14.34 -29.49
C PHE A 465 -8.77 -15.53 -30.44
N HIS A 466 -8.46 -15.38 -31.72
CA HIS A 466 -8.70 -16.45 -32.70
C HIS A 466 -7.51 -17.40 -32.76
N ARG A 467 -7.50 -18.42 -31.89
CA ARG A 467 -6.49 -19.48 -31.97
C ARG A 467 -6.56 -20.20 -33.32
N MET A 468 -5.41 -20.37 -33.97
CA MET A 468 -5.30 -21.16 -35.21
C MET A 468 -5.77 -22.60 -34.99
N PHE A 469 -6.37 -23.18 -36.03
CA PHE A 469 -6.93 -24.53 -36.00
C PHE A 469 -6.59 -25.27 -37.30
N SER A 470 -6.74 -26.59 -37.32
CA SER A 470 -6.54 -27.42 -38.52
C SER A 470 -7.83 -28.13 -38.87
N LEU A 471 -8.14 -28.28 -40.16
CA LEU A 471 -9.42 -28.83 -40.60
C LEU A 471 -9.51 -30.34 -40.34
N ASP A 472 -8.38 -31.05 -40.29
CA ASP A 472 -8.30 -32.48 -39.98
C ASP A 472 -8.55 -32.84 -38.51
N ASN A 473 -8.68 -31.85 -37.63
CA ASN A 473 -8.89 -32.07 -36.21
C ASN A 473 -10.33 -32.51 -35.90
N LEU A 474 -10.50 -33.83 -35.68
CA LEU A 474 -11.79 -34.44 -35.33
C LEU A 474 -12.46 -33.84 -34.09
N ALA A 475 -11.69 -33.24 -33.16
CA ALA A 475 -12.25 -32.67 -31.93
C ALA A 475 -13.10 -31.40 -32.17
N ILE A 476 -12.99 -30.77 -33.35
CA ILE A 476 -13.70 -29.52 -33.71
C ILE A 476 -14.69 -29.68 -34.88
N GLN A 477 -14.96 -30.91 -35.30
CA GLN A 477 -15.83 -31.26 -36.43
C GLN A 477 -17.24 -31.71 -36.03
N PHE A 478 -17.65 -31.53 -34.77
CA PHE A 478 -19.00 -31.89 -34.34
C PHE A 478 -20.06 -30.97 -34.99
N PRO A 479 -21.30 -31.45 -35.18
CA PRO A 479 -22.37 -30.66 -35.77
C PRO A 479 -22.77 -29.50 -34.84
N HIS A 480 -23.06 -28.34 -35.43
CA HIS A 480 -23.58 -27.19 -34.69
C HIS A 480 -25.03 -27.44 -34.25
N ALA A 481 -25.28 -27.39 -32.94
CA ALA A 481 -26.62 -27.50 -32.39
C ALA A 481 -27.40 -26.17 -32.53
N GLU A 482 -28.40 -26.14 -33.42
CA GLU A 482 -29.29 -24.98 -33.62
C GLU A 482 -30.23 -24.76 -32.43
N VAL A 483 -30.70 -25.85 -31.82
CA VAL A 483 -31.57 -25.82 -30.63
C VAL A 483 -30.77 -26.31 -29.43
N GLU A 484 -30.49 -25.39 -28.52
CA GLU A 484 -29.81 -25.69 -27.27
C GLU A 484 -30.77 -26.32 -26.26
N ARG A 485 -30.35 -27.39 -25.58
CA ARG A 485 -31.14 -28.02 -24.51
C ARG A 485 -31.44 -27.03 -23.38
N VAL A 486 -30.44 -26.21 -23.04
CA VAL A 486 -30.58 -25.07 -22.13
C VAL A 486 -30.03 -23.85 -22.86
N SER A 487 -30.94 -23.02 -23.37
CA SER A 487 -30.58 -21.73 -23.97
C SER A 487 -30.18 -20.71 -22.91
N VAL A 488 -29.53 -19.63 -23.32
CA VAL A 488 -29.14 -18.51 -22.44
C VAL A 488 -30.32 -17.96 -21.63
N VAL A 489 -31.52 -17.88 -22.22
CA VAL A 489 -32.73 -17.42 -21.51
C VAL A 489 -33.10 -18.39 -20.40
N TRP A 490 -33.12 -19.69 -20.69
CA TRP A 490 -33.43 -20.72 -19.70
C TRP A 490 -32.36 -20.82 -18.61
N LEU A 491 -31.09 -20.57 -18.94
CA LEU A 491 -30.01 -20.44 -17.97
C LEU A 491 -30.32 -19.35 -16.93
N PHE A 492 -30.66 -18.14 -17.38
CA PHE A 492 -31.02 -17.04 -16.48
C PHE A 492 -32.28 -17.33 -15.66
N ILE A 493 -33.22 -18.11 -16.19
CA ILE A 493 -34.39 -18.55 -15.43
C ILE A 493 -33.98 -19.57 -14.35
N TYR A 494 -33.32 -20.66 -14.72
CA TYR A 494 -33.01 -21.76 -13.80
C TYR A 494 -31.94 -21.41 -12.77
N ALA A 495 -30.91 -20.67 -13.14
CA ALA A 495 -29.79 -20.32 -12.25
C ALA A 495 -29.85 -18.88 -11.70
N GLY A 496 -30.72 -18.03 -12.26
CA GLY A 496 -30.96 -16.66 -11.82
C GLY A 496 -32.31 -16.51 -11.10
N ALA A 497 -33.39 -16.50 -11.87
CA ALA A 497 -34.73 -16.18 -11.37
C ALA A 497 -35.25 -17.19 -10.34
N VAL A 498 -35.04 -18.49 -10.55
CA VAL A 498 -35.49 -19.55 -9.62
C VAL A 498 -34.80 -19.42 -8.25
N PRO A 499 -33.46 -19.34 -8.14
CA PRO A 499 -32.79 -19.07 -6.86
C PRO A 499 -33.25 -17.79 -6.18
N LEU A 500 -33.39 -16.69 -6.92
CA LEU A 500 -33.89 -15.44 -6.37
C LEU A 500 -35.31 -15.60 -5.78
N GLY A 501 -36.19 -16.28 -6.51
CA GLY A 501 -37.55 -16.59 -6.04
C GLY A 501 -37.53 -17.41 -4.75
N VAL A 502 -36.66 -18.42 -4.66
CA VAL A 502 -36.48 -19.23 -3.44
C VAL A 502 -35.98 -18.38 -2.27
N LEU A 503 -35.00 -17.50 -2.48
CA LEU A 503 -34.46 -16.61 -1.45
C LEU A 503 -35.50 -15.57 -0.97
N ILE A 504 -36.28 -14.99 -1.89
CA ILE A 504 -37.36 -14.06 -1.55
C ILE A 504 -38.46 -14.80 -0.77
N LEU A 505 -38.89 -15.97 -1.23
CA LEU A 505 -39.88 -16.78 -0.53
C LEU A 505 -39.41 -17.16 0.87
N TRP A 506 -38.15 -17.55 1.01
CA TRP A 506 -37.53 -17.80 2.31
C TRP A 506 -37.57 -16.56 3.21
N ALA A 507 -37.20 -15.37 2.70
CA ALA A 507 -37.22 -14.14 3.47
C ALA A 507 -38.65 -13.75 3.92
N LEU A 508 -39.65 -14.00 3.07
CA LEU A 508 -41.06 -13.74 3.38
C LEU A 508 -41.63 -14.72 4.42
N ILE A 509 -41.28 -16.01 4.35
CA ILE A 509 -41.75 -17.06 5.26
C ILE A 509 -41.08 -16.93 6.64
N PHE A 510 -39.75 -16.85 6.68
CA PHE A 510 -38.99 -16.93 7.93
C PHE A 510 -38.73 -15.57 8.58
N ARG A 511 -38.98 -14.46 7.88
CA ARG A 511 -38.79 -13.07 8.34
C ARG A 511 -37.51 -12.84 9.16
N PRO A 512 -36.32 -13.19 8.64
CA PRO A 512 -35.07 -13.30 9.42
C PRO A 512 -34.40 -11.97 9.80
N GLY A 513 -35.11 -10.84 9.78
CA GLY A 513 -34.56 -9.49 9.97
C GLY A 513 -34.02 -8.88 8.67
N THR A 514 -34.01 -7.55 8.59
CA THR A 514 -33.63 -6.78 7.37
C THR A 514 -32.20 -7.06 6.94
N HIS A 515 -31.26 -7.04 7.89
CA HIS A 515 -29.85 -7.27 7.64
C HIS A 515 -29.59 -8.63 7.01
N LYS A 516 -30.15 -9.71 7.60
CA LYS A 516 -29.92 -11.08 7.11
C LYS A 516 -30.54 -11.30 5.73
N SER A 517 -31.74 -10.78 5.47
CA SER A 517 -32.36 -10.85 4.13
C SER A 517 -31.55 -10.09 3.07
N HIS A 518 -31.12 -8.87 3.40
CA HIS A 518 -30.33 -8.03 2.50
C HIS A 518 -29.00 -8.68 2.12
N VAL A 519 -28.22 -9.11 3.12
CA VAL A 519 -26.93 -9.76 2.93
C VAL A 519 -27.06 -11.05 2.11
N THR A 520 -28.12 -11.83 2.35
CA THR A 520 -28.35 -13.08 1.61
C THR A 520 -28.55 -12.82 0.11
N ILE A 521 -29.45 -11.89 -0.25
CA ILE A 521 -29.80 -11.58 -1.64
C ILE A 521 -28.64 -10.85 -2.33
N LEU A 522 -28.00 -9.91 -1.63
CA LEU A 522 -26.86 -9.16 -2.15
C LEU A 522 -25.67 -10.09 -2.43
N GLY A 523 -25.32 -11.00 -1.52
CA GLY A 523 -24.23 -11.96 -1.73
C GLY A 523 -24.47 -12.87 -2.93
N TRP A 524 -25.71 -13.31 -3.13
CA TRP A 524 -26.11 -14.08 -4.30
C TRP A 524 -25.95 -13.28 -5.60
N PHE A 525 -26.41 -12.02 -5.62
CA PHE A 525 -26.30 -11.16 -6.79
C PHE A 525 -24.84 -10.87 -7.16
N ILE A 526 -23.99 -10.57 -6.16
CA ILE A 526 -22.55 -10.37 -6.35
C ILE A 526 -21.90 -11.62 -6.92
N SER A 527 -22.27 -12.82 -6.45
CA SER A 527 -21.75 -14.09 -6.98
C SER A 527 -21.98 -14.22 -8.49
N LEU A 528 -23.20 -13.91 -8.96
CA LEU A 528 -23.54 -13.99 -10.38
C LEU A 528 -22.76 -12.98 -11.23
N VAL A 529 -22.72 -11.71 -10.80
CA VAL A 529 -22.03 -10.64 -11.54
C VAL A 529 -20.53 -10.93 -11.65
N LEU A 530 -19.90 -11.32 -10.54
CA LEU A 530 -18.47 -11.63 -10.52
C LEU A 530 -18.16 -12.84 -11.42
N THR A 531 -19.04 -13.83 -11.46
CA THR A 531 -18.86 -15.03 -12.29
C THR A 531 -18.97 -14.72 -13.78
N LEU A 532 -19.97 -13.93 -14.19
CA LEU A 532 -20.12 -13.49 -15.58
C LEU A 532 -18.87 -12.75 -16.04
N PHE A 533 -18.42 -11.79 -15.22
CA PHE A 533 -17.23 -11.00 -15.53
C PHE A 533 -15.97 -11.85 -15.72
N ILE A 534 -15.64 -12.69 -14.75
CA ILE A 534 -14.43 -13.54 -14.81
C ILE A 534 -14.51 -14.53 -15.97
N THR A 535 -15.66 -15.16 -16.17
CA THR A 535 -15.82 -16.17 -17.24
C THR A 535 -15.66 -15.55 -18.61
N ASP A 536 -16.28 -14.39 -18.87
CA ASP A 536 -16.22 -13.75 -20.18
C ASP A 536 -14.83 -13.18 -20.48
N LEU A 537 -14.14 -12.66 -19.46
CA LEU A 537 -12.74 -12.25 -19.59
C LEU A 537 -11.84 -13.41 -20.00
N VAL A 538 -11.93 -14.55 -19.30
CA VAL A 538 -11.10 -15.72 -19.60
C VAL A 538 -11.45 -16.31 -20.98
N LYS A 539 -12.74 -16.35 -21.34
CA LYS A 539 -13.16 -16.82 -22.67
C LYS A 539 -12.57 -16.02 -23.81
N ASN A 540 -12.64 -14.69 -23.71
CA ASN A 540 -12.13 -13.82 -24.77
C ASN A 540 -10.59 -13.85 -24.82
N ALA A 541 -9.92 -13.99 -23.67
CA ALA A 541 -8.45 -14.09 -23.60
C ALA A 541 -7.91 -15.43 -24.12
N VAL A 542 -8.57 -16.56 -23.79
CA VAL A 542 -8.08 -17.89 -24.17
C VAL A 542 -8.42 -18.24 -25.61
N GLY A 543 -9.62 -17.88 -26.08
CA GLY A 543 -9.95 -18.05 -27.49
C GLY A 543 -9.96 -19.51 -27.96
N ARG A 544 -10.34 -20.46 -27.10
CA ARG A 544 -10.30 -21.90 -27.43
C ARG A 544 -11.41 -22.24 -28.46
N PRO A 545 -11.07 -22.89 -29.59
CA PRO A 545 -12.03 -23.47 -30.53
C PRO A 545 -13.06 -24.37 -29.84
N ARG A 546 -14.33 -24.20 -30.17
CA ARG A 546 -15.40 -25.10 -29.76
C ARG A 546 -15.36 -26.42 -30.53
N PRO A 547 -15.94 -27.50 -29.99
CA PRO A 547 -16.07 -28.76 -30.71
C PRO A 547 -16.91 -28.68 -32.00
N ASP A 548 -17.76 -27.65 -32.13
CA ASP A 548 -18.58 -27.36 -33.31
C ASP A 548 -18.00 -26.24 -34.20
N LEU A 549 -16.71 -25.90 -34.07
CA LEU A 549 -16.10 -24.76 -34.78
C LEU A 549 -16.19 -24.91 -36.31
N ILE A 550 -15.87 -26.06 -36.89
CA ILE A 550 -15.85 -26.23 -38.35
C ILE A 550 -17.25 -26.04 -38.96
N ALA A 551 -18.29 -26.53 -38.26
CA ALA A 551 -19.67 -26.36 -38.67
C ALA A 551 -20.12 -24.89 -38.66
N ARG A 552 -19.57 -24.07 -37.77
CA ARG A 552 -19.80 -22.60 -37.71
C ARG A 552 -18.97 -21.84 -38.73
N CYS A 553 -17.69 -22.20 -38.89
CA CYS A 553 -16.74 -21.50 -39.74
C CYS A 553 -17.09 -21.64 -41.23
N LYS A 554 -17.54 -22.82 -41.67
CA LYS A 554 -17.79 -23.14 -43.09
C LYS A 554 -16.57 -22.76 -43.96
N PRO A 555 -15.44 -23.50 -43.86
CA PRO A 555 -14.19 -23.14 -44.51
C PRO A 555 -14.32 -23.04 -46.03
N GLU A 556 -13.55 -22.13 -46.66
CA GLU A 556 -13.50 -21.97 -48.12
C GLU A 556 -13.03 -23.26 -48.82
N LYS A 557 -13.62 -23.55 -49.98
CA LYS A 557 -13.32 -24.75 -50.77
C LYS A 557 -11.88 -24.70 -51.30
N GLY A 558 -11.08 -25.71 -50.98
CA GLY A 558 -9.68 -25.81 -51.39
C GLY A 558 -8.67 -25.44 -50.31
N THR A 559 -9.13 -25.12 -49.09
CA THR A 559 -8.26 -24.92 -47.93
C THR A 559 -7.49 -26.21 -47.57
N PRO A 560 -6.18 -26.15 -47.25
CA PRO A 560 -5.41 -27.34 -46.88
C PRO A 560 -5.85 -27.96 -45.54
N ASP A 561 -6.10 -29.27 -45.53
CA ASP A 561 -6.66 -29.94 -44.34
C ASP A 561 -5.65 -30.15 -43.19
N HIS A 562 -4.38 -30.38 -43.53
CA HIS A 562 -3.31 -30.75 -42.57
C HIS A 562 -2.39 -29.56 -42.20
N GLN A 563 -2.90 -28.33 -42.28
CA GLN A 563 -2.15 -27.13 -41.89
C GLN A 563 -2.94 -26.30 -40.88
N LEU A 564 -2.22 -25.51 -40.09
CA LEU A 564 -2.85 -24.54 -39.20
C LEU A 564 -3.32 -23.34 -40.03
N VAL A 565 -4.61 -23.05 -39.96
CA VAL A 565 -5.27 -21.95 -40.66
C VAL A 565 -5.86 -20.95 -39.66
N THR A 566 -6.00 -19.71 -40.10
CA THR A 566 -6.62 -18.61 -39.34
C THR A 566 -8.13 -18.59 -39.59
N PHE A 567 -8.86 -17.76 -38.84
CA PHE A 567 -10.31 -17.60 -39.01
C PHE A 567 -10.72 -16.96 -40.35
N GLU A 568 -9.77 -16.38 -41.11
CA GLU A 568 -10.02 -15.69 -42.37
C GLU A 568 -10.54 -16.61 -43.49
N ILE A 569 -10.32 -17.92 -43.35
CA ILE A 569 -10.82 -18.94 -44.28
C ILE A 569 -12.31 -19.26 -44.08
N CYS A 570 -12.95 -18.71 -43.05
CA CYS A 570 -14.36 -18.95 -42.74
C CYS A 570 -15.29 -18.12 -43.64
N THR A 571 -16.33 -18.76 -44.20
CA THR A 571 -17.31 -18.10 -45.09
C THR A 571 -18.60 -17.68 -44.39
N GLU A 572 -18.72 -17.89 -43.08
CA GLU A 572 -19.90 -17.51 -42.30
C GLU A 572 -20.04 -15.98 -42.16
N GLU A 573 -21.16 -15.44 -42.64
CA GLU A 573 -21.44 -14.00 -42.65
C GLU A 573 -21.91 -13.48 -41.28
N ASN A 574 -22.45 -14.36 -40.43
CA ASN A 574 -22.94 -13.95 -39.12
C ASN A 574 -21.79 -13.83 -38.10
N HIS A 575 -21.38 -12.58 -37.84
CA HIS A 575 -20.33 -12.23 -36.87
C HIS A 575 -20.52 -12.92 -35.51
N HIS A 576 -21.74 -12.92 -34.96
CA HIS A 576 -21.97 -13.54 -33.65
C HIS A 576 -21.77 -15.06 -33.67
N VAL A 577 -22.24 -15.74 -34.72
CA VAL A 577 -22.12 -17.21 -34.86
C VAL A 577 -20.67 -17.63 -35.04
N LEU A 578 -19.93 -16.88 -35.88
CA LEU A 578 -18.53 -17.11 -36.18
C LEU A 578 -17.66 -16.92 -34.94
N HIS A 579 -17.71 -15.72 -34.32
CA HIS A 579 -16.84 -15.40 -33.19
C HIS A 579 -17.19 -16.21 -31.93
N ASP A 580 -18.45 -16.63 -31.74
CA ASP A 580 -18.78 -17.57 -30.66
C ASP A 580 -18.06 -18.93 -30.81
N GLY A 581 -17.58 -19.29 -32.01
CA GLY A 581 -16.78 -20.49 -32.26
C GLY A 581 -15.47 -20.57 -31.48
N TRP A 582 -14.90 -19.45 -31.02
CA TRP A 582 -13.67 -19.41 -30.22
C TRP A 582 -13.90 -19.18 -28.72
N ARG A 583 -15.17 -19.24 -28.26
CA ARG A 583 -15.54 -19.01 -26.85
C ARG A 583 -15.85 -20.32 -26.12
N SER A 584 -15.01 -21.35 -26.29
CA SER A 584 -15.20 -22.65 -25.63
C SER A 584 -14.76 -22.66 -24.17
N PHE A 585 -13.59 -22.14 -23.84
CA PHE A 585 -13.01 -22.28 -22.49
C PHE A 585 -13.04 -20.97 -21.70
N PRO A 586 -13.52 -20.94 -20.45
CA PRO A 586 -14.34 -21.94 -19.77
C PRO A 586 -15.82 -21.84 -20.17
N SER A 587 -16.65 -22.84 -19.84
CA SER A 587 -18.09 -22.80 -20.15
C SER A 587 -18.85 -21.80 -19.27
N GLY A 588 -19.48 -20.81 -19.89
CA GLY A 588 -20.28 -19.80 -19.18
C GLY A 588 -21.60 -20.31 -18.61
N HIS A 589 -22.23 -21.30 -19.26
CA HIS A 589 -23.43 -21.94 -18.70
C HIS A 589 -23.09 -22.70 -17.43
N SER A 590 -21.95 -23.38 -17.42
CA SER A 590 -21.45 -24.13 -16.26
C SER A 590 -21.06 -23.20 -15.12
N SER A 591 -20.28 -22.15 -15.38
CA SER A 591 -19.87 -21.22 -14.31
C SER A 591 -21.05 -20.46 -13.73
N PHE A 592 -21.94 -19.92 -14.57
CA PHE A 592 -23.12 -19.21 -14.12
C PHE A 592 -24.07 -20.10 -13.31
N SER A 593 -24.30 -21.35 -13.75
CA SER A 593 -25.17 -22.29 -13.03
C SER A 593 -24.60 -22.66 -11.66
N PHE A 594 -23.32 -23.01 -11.58
CA PHE A 594 -22.64 -23.33 -10.33
C PHE A 594 -22.48 -22.13 -9.40
N SER A 595 -22.48 -20.90 -9.92
CA SER A 595 -22.48 -19.70 -9.10
C SER A 595 -23.86 -19.46 -8.45
N GLY A 596 -24.92 -19.37 -9.27
CA GLY A 596 -26.26 -19.06 -8.77
C GLY A 596 -26.87 -20.16 -7.92
N LEU A 597 -26.86 -21.40 -8.43
CA LEU A 597 -27.39 -22.56 -7.71
C LEU A 597 -26.42 -23.05 -6.64
N GLY A 598 -25.10 -22.87 -6.81
CA GLY A 598 -24.13 -23.22 -5.78
C GLY A 598 -24.23 -22.31 -4.57
N TYR A 599 -24.42 -21.00 -4.76
CA TYR A 599 -24.68 -20.09 -3.65
C TYR A 599 -25.97 -20.48 -2.91
N LEU A 600 -27.03 -20.84 -3.65
CA LEU A 600 -28.27 -21.34 -3.05
C LEU A 600 -28.06 -22.65 -2.27
N ALA A 601 -27.27 -23.58 -2.80
CA ALA A 601 -26.91 -24.83 -2.13
C ALA A 601 -26.17 -24.58 -0.80
N LEU A 602 -25.16 -23.71 -0.82
CA LEU A 602 -24.40 -23.31 0.38
C LEU A 602 -25.32 -22.63 1.40
N PHE A 603 -26.21 -21.77 0.94
CA PHE A 603 -27.18 -21.10 1.79
C PHE A 603 -28.14 -22.09 2.47
N ILE A 604 -28.74 -23.01 1.71
CA ILE A 604 -29.62 -24.06 2.24
C ILE A 604 -28.85 -24.95 3.21
N ALA A 605 -27.61 -25.36 2.86
CA ALA A 605 -26.76 -26.15 3.75
C ALA A 605 -26.53 -25.45 5.10
N GLY A 606 -26.30 -24.13 5.06
CA GLY A 606 -26.15 -23.29 6.25
C GLY A 606 -27.43 -23.21 7.09
N GLN A 607 -28.59 -22.98 6.46
CA GLN A 607 -29.87 -22.92 7.19
C GLN A 607 -30.26 -24.29 7.79
N CYS A 608 -30.02 -25.38 7.07
CA CYS A 608 -30.34 -26.73 7.51
C CYS A 608 -29.29 -27.34 8.46
N HIS A 609 -28.15 -26.66 8.67
CA HIS A 609 -27.02 -27.12 9.49
C HIS A 609 -26.50 -28.50 9.08
N VAL A 610 -26.34 -28.70 7.76
CA VAL A 610 -26.03 -30.00 7.14
C VAL A 610 -24.82 -30.71 7.77
N PHE A 611 -23.79 -29.97 8.15
CA PHE A 611 -22.53 -30.52 8.66
C PHE A 611 -22.50 -30.80 10.18
N ARG A 612 -23.63 -30.72 10.88
CA ARG A 612 -23.70 -31.14 12.29
C ARG A 612 -23.73 -32.67 12.43
N PRO A 613 -23.19 -33.24 13.52
CA PRO A 613 -23.32 -34.66 13.79
C PRO A 613 -24.82 -35.02 13.92
N ARG A 614 -25.25 -36.07 13.22
CA ARG A 614 -26.64 -36.62 13.20
C ARG A 614 -27.69 -35.82 12.39
N THR A 615 -27.29 -35.10 11.34
CA THR A 615 -28.26 -34.51 10.40
C THR A 615 -29.00 -35.57 9.58
N ASP A 616 -30.30 -35.37 9.36
CA ASP A 616 -31.11 -36.27 8.52
C ASP A 616 -30.74 -36.16 7.04
N LEU A 617 -30.85 -37.30 6.34
CA LEU A 617 -30.52 -37.40 4.91
C LEU A 617 -31.34 -36.42 4.04
N ALA A 618 -32.60 -36.13 4.42
CA ALA A 618 -33.47 -35.27 3.63
C ALA A 618 -32.93 -33.83 3.55
N ARG A 619 -32.40 -33.28 4.65
CA ARG A 619 -31.73 -31.96 4.65
C ARG A 619 -30.48 -31.92 3.77
N VAL A 620 -29.70 -33.01 3.77
CA VAL A 620 -28.51 -33.11 2.90
C VAL A 620 -28.92 -33.11 1.44
N LEU A 621 -29.91 -33.93 1.08
CA LEU A 621 -30.44 -34.00 -0.29
C LEU A 621 -31.05 -32.66 -0.74
N LEU A 622 -31.74 -31.96 0.16
CA LEU A 622 -32.29 -30.63 -0.13
C LEU A 622 -31.18 -29.60 -0.45
N ALA A 623 -30.07 -29.64 0.28
CA ALA A 623 -28.92 -28.78 0.02
C ALA A 623 -28.16 -29.15 -1.27
N LEU A 624 -28.16 -30.43 -1.66
CA LEU A 624 -27.49 -30.90 -2.88
C LEU A 624 -28.33 -30.74 -4.15
N ALA A 625 -29.66 -30.64 -4.04
CA ALA A 625 -30.55 -30.54 -5.20
C ALA A 625 -30.22 -29.37 -6.16
N PRO A 626 -29.89 -28.14 -5.69
CA PRO A 626 -29.46 -27.07 -6.60
C PRO A 626 -28.17 -27.41 -7.35
N LEU A 627 -27.22 -28.12 -6.71
CA LEU A 627 -25.97 -28.53 -7.36
C LEU A 627 -26.21 -29.58 -8.44
N LEU A 628 -27.16 -30.50 -8.22
CA LEU A 628 -27.58 -31.43 -9.26
C LEU A 628 -28.18 -30.68 -10.46
N GLY A 629 -29.02 -29.66 -10.20
CA GLY A 629 -29.53 -28.78 -11.26
C GLY A 629 -28.41 -28.07 -12.03
N ALA A 630 -27.41 -27.54 -11.33
CA ALA A 630 -26.25 -26.90 -11.95
C ALA A 630 -25.45 -27.89 -12.82
N ALA A 631 -25.26 -29.11 -12.33
CA ALA A 631 -24.59 -30.19 -13.04
C ALA A 631 -25.34 -30.61 -14.31
N LEU A 632 -26.68 -30.70 -14.28
CA LEU A 632 -27.48 -31.02 -15.46
C LEU A 632 -27.37 -29.92 -16.55
N ILE A 633 -27.38 -28.64 -16.15
CA ILE A 633 -27.16 -27.51 -17.08
C ILE A 633 -25.74 -27.55 -17.66
N ALA A 634 -24.76 -27.94 -16.85
CA ALA A 634 -23.38 -28.09 -17.28
C ALA A 634 -23.22 -29.25 -18.28
N ILE A 635 -23.80 -30.42 -17.99
CA ILE A 635 -23.79 -31.61 -18.86
C ILE A 635 -24.47 -31.33 -20.20
N SER A 636 -25.56 -30.57 -20.21
CA SER A 636 -26.27 -30.23 -21.45
C SER A 636 -25.37 -29.52 -22.46
N ARG A 637 -24.28 -28.88 -22.02
CA ARG A 637 -23.31 -28.26 -22.92
C ARG A 637 -22.41 -29.23 -23.66
N CYS A 638 -22.08 -30.35 -23.04
CA CYS A 638 -21.37 -31.45 -23.69
C CYS A 638 -22.31 -32.17 -24.67
N GLU A 639 -23.58 -32.38 -24.28
CA GLU A 639 -24.58 -33.03 -25.14
C GLU A 639 -24.94 -32.20 -26.39
N ASP A 640 -24.79 -30.89 -26.32
CA ASP A 640 -24.96 -29.95 -27.44
C ASP A 640 -23.65 -29.76 -28.26
N TYR A 641 -22.60 -30.53 -27.97
CA TYR A 641 -21.27 -30.45 -28.61
C TYR A 641 -20.64 -29.05 -28.65
N ARG A 642 -20.99 -28.19 -27.70
CA ARG A 642 -20.46 -26.81 -27.64
C ARG A 642 -19.23 -26.65 -26.76
N HIS A 643 -18.99 -27.62 -25.89
CA HIS A 643 -17.96 -27.59 -24.88
C HIS A 643 -17.40 -29.00 -24.65
N ASP A 644 -16.11 -29.07 -24.40
CA ASP A 644 -15.44 -30.26 -23.90
C ASP A 644 -15.67 -30.40 -22.39
N VAL A 645 -15.46 -31.60 -21.84
CA VAL A 645 -15.55 -31.90 -20.41
C VAL A 645 -14.67 -30.96 -19.58
N TYR A 646 -13.48 -30.61 -20.08
CA TYR A 646 -12.58 -29.66 -19.42
C TYR A 646 -13.17 -28.24 -19.33
N ASP A 647 -13.86 -27.78 -20.37
CA ASP A 647 -14.46 -26.44 -20.38
C ASP A 647 -15.58 -26.35 -19.34
N VAL A 648 -16.37 -27.42 -19.24
CA VAL A 648 -17.50 -27.53 -18.33
C VAL A 648 -17.03 -27.68 -16.89
N THR A 649 -16.06 -28.56 -16.62
CA THR A 649 -15.52 -28.80 -15.27
C THR A 649 -14.83 -27.58 -14.70
N ILE A 650 -13.96 -26.90 -15.46
CA ILE A 650 -13.33 -25.65 -15.00
C ILE A 650 -14.38 -24.55 -14.83
N GLY A 651 -15.37 -24.46 -15.72
CA GLY A 651 -16.51 -23.57 -15.52
C GLY A 651 -17.20 -23.82 -14.19
N SER A 652 -17.50 -25.08 -13.85
CA SER A 652 -18.14 -25.45 -12.57
C SER A 652 -17.27 -25.08 -11.37
N VAL A 653 -15.96 -25.31 -11.45
CA VAL A 653 -15.00 -24.95 -10.39
C VAL A 653 -14.97 -23.44 -10.18
N ILE A 654 -14.90 -22.64 -11.26
CA ILE A 654 -14.93 -21.17 -11.16
C ILE A 654 -16.23 -20.71 -10.50
N GLY A 655 -17.38 -21.19 -10.98
CA GLY A 655 -18.68 -20.82 -10.45
C GLY A 655 -18.84 -21.17 -8.97
N MET A 656 -18.47 -22.41 -8.60
CA MET A 656 -18.52 -22.87 -7.21
C MET A 656 -17.56 -22.12 -6.30
N SER A 657 -16.34 -21.83 -6.79
CA SER A 657 -15.33 -21.09 -6.01
C SER A 657 -15.81 -19.67 -5.71
N ILE A 658 -16.42 -19.00 -6.69
CA ILE A 658 -17.00 -17.66 -6.52
C ILE A 658 -18.20 -17.70 -5.57
N ALA A 659 -19.10 -18.68 -5.73
CA ALA A 659 -20.22 -18.89 -4.81
C ALA A 659 -19.76 -19.12 -3.37
N TYR A 660 -18.74 -19.96 -3.19
CA TYR A 660 -18.15 -20.23 -1.88
C TYR A 660 -17.48 -19.00 -1.28
N PHE A 661 -16.67 -18.29 -2.06
CA PHE A 661 -16.00 -17.06 -1.64
C PHE A 661 -17.02 -15.99 -1.20
N THR A 662 -18.02 -15.72 -2.03
CA THR A 662 -19.07 -14.74 -1.72
C THR A 662 -19.92 -15.17 -0.53
N TYR A 663 -20.27 -16.45 -0.41
CA TYR A 663 -20.95 -16.97 0.78
C TYR A 663 -20.12 -16.77 2.04
N ARG A 664 -18.82 -17.12 2.02
CA ARG A 664 -17.91 -17.01 3.18
C ARG A 664 -17.63 -15.58 3.61
N ARG A 665 -17.73 -14.61 2.70
CA ARG A 665 -17.65 -13.17 3.02
C ARG A 665 -18.76 -12.74 3.97
N TYR A 666 -19.95 -13.34 3.83
CA TYR A 666 -21.13 -12.92 4.57
C TYR A 666 -21.55 -13.88 5.69
N PHE A 667 -21.24 -15.18 5.56
CA PHE A 667 -21.63 -16.23 6.48
C PHE A 667 -20.41 -16.99 7.04
N PRO A 668 -20.46 -17.46 8.30
CA PRO A 668 -19.46 -18.37 8.88
C PRO A 668 -19.29 -19.69 8.11
N PRO A 669 -18.23 -20.48 8.40
CA PRO A 669 -18.05 -21.79 7.78
C PRO A 669 -19.26 -22.69 8.03
N LEU A 670 -19.60 -23.56 7.08
CA LEU A 670 -20.76 -24.47 7.20
C LEU A 670 -20.66 -25.45 8.38
N ARG A 671 -19.46 -25.69 8.91
CA ARG A 671 -19.22 -26.48 10.13
C ARG A 671 -19.47 -25.72 11.43
N SER A 672 -19.54 -24.39 11.36
CA SER A 672 -19.77 -23.53 12.53
C SER A 672 -21.18 -23.73 13.08
N SER A 673 -21.34 -23.62 14.40
CA SER A 673 -22.65 -23.62 15.05
C SER A 673 -23.52 -22.45 14.60
N LYS A 674 -22.92 -21.35 14.12
CA LYS A 674 -23.57 -20.12 13.64
C LYS A 674 -23.63 -20.01 12.11
N CYS A 675 -23.50 -21.12 11.37
CA CYS A 675 -23.49 -21.10 9.89
C CYS A 675 -24.77 -20.51 9.25
N ALA A 676 -25.90 -20.54 9.94
CA ALA A 676 -27.16 -19.98 9.45
C ALA A 676 -27.26 -18.45 9.58
N THR A 677 -26.41 -17.82 10.38
CA THR A 677 -26.46 -16.38 10.69
C THR A 677 -25.30 -15.64 10.04
N PRO A 678 -25.55 -14.55 9.29
CA PRO A 678 -24.48 -13.75 8.72
C PRO A 678 -23.70 -13.01 9.81
N TYR A 679 -22.48 -12.58 9.49
CA TYR A 679 -21.68 -11.72 10.37
C TYR A 679 -22.43 -10.41 10.69
N PRO A 680 -22.23 -9.81 11.88
CA PRO A 680 -22.86 -8.54 12.22
C PRO A 680 -22.41 -7.41 11.30
N ASN A 681 -23.26 -6.40 11.11
CA ASN A 681 -22.91 -5.20 10.38
C ASN A 681 -21.83 -4.42 11.16
N PRO A 682 -20.68 -4.08 10.56
CA PRO A 682 -19.66 -3.26 11.22
C PRO A 682 -20.19 -1.94 11.78
N ALA A 683 -21.22 -1.36 11.15
CA ALA A 683 -21.87 -0.13 11.62
C ALA A 683 -22.70 -0.32 12.92
N ASP A 684 -23.22 -1.52 13.18
CA ASP A 684 -23.97 -1.79 14.42
C ASP A 684 -23.04 -1.93 15.64
N SER A 685 -21.78 -2.32 15.41
CA SER A 685 -20.72 -2.33 16.43
C SER A 685 -20.18 -0.94 16.79
N ALA A 686 -20.36 0.07 15.93
CA ALA A 686 -19.89 1.44 16.19
C ALA A 686 -20.78 2.21 17.19
N ASN A 687 -22.03 1.78 17.42
CA ASN A 687 -22.98 2.45 18.30
C ASN A 687 -23.11 1.82 19.70
N GLY A 688 -22.16 0.97 20.10
CA GLY A 688 -22.23 0.20 21.34
C GLY A 688 -20.97 0.27 22.19
N PHE A 689 -20.62 1.46 22.71
CA PHE A 689 -19.82 1.54 23.94
C PHE A 689 -20.67 1.04 25.13
N SER A 690 -20.91 -0.28 25.22
CA SER A 690 -21.31 -0.90 26.48
C SER A 690 -20.04 -1.28 27.22
N LYS A 691 -19.84 -0.66 28.40
CA LYS A 691 -18.79 -0.95 29.38
C LYS A 691 -18.36 -2.42 29.34
N VAL A 692 -17.11 -2.66 28.96
CA VAL A 692 -16.42 -3.93 29.19
C VAL A 692 -16.23 -4.05 30.71
N LYS A 693 -17.18 -4.73 31.34
CA LYS A 693 -16.97 -5.45 32.58
C LYS A 693 -17.14 -6.92 32.20
N ASP A 694 -16.20 -7.75 32.62
CA ASP A 694 -16.11 -9.20 32.41
C ASP A 694 -15.14 -9.64 31.30
N GLU A 695 -13.86 -9.28 31.43
CA GLU A 695 -12.73 -10.03 30.83
C GLU A 695 -12.00 -10.95 31.84
N GLU A 696 -12.38 -10.96 33.12
CA GLU A 696 -11.77 -11.86 34.13
C GLU A 696 -12.32 -13.30 34.13
N GLU A 697 -13.42 -13.61 33.42
CA GLU A 697 -13.96 -14.98 33.35
C GLU A 697 -13.52 -15.78 32.12
N ARG A 698 -12.87 -15.15 31.13
CA ARG A 698 -12.38 -15.86 29.92
C ARG A 698 -10.97 -16.42 30.06
N VAL A 699 -10.22 -16.01 31.08
CA VAL A 699 -8.86 -16.49 31.37
C VAL A 699 -8.85 -17.72 32.31
N ARG A 700 -10.00 -18.12 32.87
CA ARG A 700 -10.12 -19.28 33.78
C ARG A 700 -10.62 -20.59 33.16
N GLY A 701 -10.82 -20.64 31.83
CA GLY A 701 -11.38 -21.81 31.14
C GLY A 701 -10.49 -22.44 30.05
N ALA A 702 -9.25 -22.00 29.91
CA ALA A 702 -8.33 -22.48 28.86
C ALA A 702 -7.01 -23.04 29.42
N GLY A 703 -7.02 -23.51 30.67
CA GLY A 703 -5.92 -24.21 31.31
C GLY A 703 -6.28 -25.66 31.56
N GLU A 704 -6.57 -26.42 30.51
CA GLU A 704 -6.62 -27.88 30.52
C GLU A 704 -6.64 -28.38 29.06
N PHE A 705 -5.45 -28.61 28.51
CA PHE A 705 -5.26 -29.59 27.45
C PHE A 705 -4.02 -30.38 27.84
N GLU A 706 -4.28 -31.61 28.27
CA GLU A 706 -3.31 -32.66 28.59
C GLU A 706 -2.29 -32.81 27.45
N LEU A 707 -1.01 -32.81 27.81
CA LEU A 707 0.07 -33.39 27.04
C LEU A 707 0.61 -34.54 27.89
N ASP A 708 0.12 -35.76 27.63
CA ASP A 708 0.73 -36.99 28.13
C ASP A 708 1.50 -37.70 27.01
N GLU A 709 2.74 -38.03 27.37
CA GLU A 709 3.57 -39.18 26.99
C GLU A 709 4.13 -39.25 25.55
N PHE A 710 5.38 -38.78 25.42
CA PHE A 710 6.42 -39.54 24.72
C PHE A 710 7.57 -39.80 25.70
N ASP A 711 7.85 -41.08 25.93
CA ASP A 711 8.95 -41.62 26.71
C ASP A 711 10.32 -41.16 26.19
N GLU A 712 11.25 -40.86 27.10
CA GLU A 712 12.67 -41.20 26.95
C GLU A 712 13.35 -41.27 28.33
N GLU A 713 14.13 -42.35 28.48
CA GLU A 713 14.97 -42.81 29.60
C GLU A 713 16.03 -41.72 29.95
N GLU A 714 16.53 -41.50 31.16
CA GLU A 714 17.28 -42.34 32.12
C GLU A 714 17.44 -41.49 33.40
N ASP A 715 17.35 -42.07 34.60
CA ASP A 715 18.50 -42.21 35.50
C ASP A 715 18.10 -42.76 36.88
N GLU A 716 18.94 -43.69 37.36
CA GLU A 716 18.77 -44.44 38.60
C GLU A 716 18.99 -43.60 39.87
N SER A 717 18.15 -43.81 40.90
CA SER A 717 18.57 -44.28 42.24
C SER A 717 17.50 -44.09 43.34
N HIS A 718 17.07 -45.21 43.90
CA HIS A 718 16.32 -45.36 45.17
C HIS A 718 17.09 -44.82 46.41
N PRO A 719 16.53 -44.83 47.64
CA PRO A 719 15.12 -44.88 48.11
C PRO A 719 14.82 -43.82 49.21
N LEU A 720 13.56 -43.70 49.66
CA LEU A 720 13.17 -43.81 51.09
C LEU A 720 11.69 -43.42 51.35
N ASN A 721 10.96 -44.41 51.84
CA ASN A 721 9.97 -44.37 52.93
C ASN A 721 8.69 -43.51 52.87
N ASN A 722 7.59 -44.28 52.77
CA ASN A 722 6.50 -44.39 53.75
C ASN A 722 5.54 -43.20 54.01
N ARG A 723 4.26 -43.50 53.69
CA ARG A 723 3.06 -43.31 54.53
C ARG A 723 2.80 -41.91 55.08
N ARG A 724 1.80 -41.23 54.52
CA ARG A 724 0.43 -41.25 55.06
C ARG A 724 -0.58 -40.70 54.07
#